data_AF-A0A3E1E269-F1
#
_entry.id   AF-A0A3E1E269-F1
#
_cell.length_a   1.000
_cell.length_b   1.000
_cell.length_c   1.000
_cell.angle_alpha   90.00
_cell.angle_beta   90.00
_cell.angle_gamma   90.00
#
_symmetry.space_group_name_H-M   'P 1'
#
loop_
_entity.id
_entity.type
_entity.pdbx_description
1 polymer ?
#
loop_
_entity_poly.entity_id
_entity_poly.type
_entity_poly.pdbx_seq_one_letter_code
_entity_poly.pdbx_strand_id
1 'polypeptide(L)'
;MAAVASSTFWERKSKPIEKQKTMPDTIDQNQQMTPADTYRWPQKVKRYGLNSHPFLRLFVGLFENTIPWNKHPKGWDAKLLNEHIREALLPALRPTDCSDASGDPFRDKYYLKNIALEAALQADEHAELVALRSRASSNPEAVKAEVLHFFNKRKQVRFTEWWDFMNGKYPNEPAWIFCVLKSIFDECGRGVRRPPDSVEADPLRTFAAAVEQGKFVPGVCIASRYVVERMKHLNGTNRYLHNGWTRIPGISTLGPSRDGVQLLAFLGRKARWCVASEGTGRIYLQDCDFFVLCEHNKPVVGARIGKTTIYEAAGYRNGAQPFTHDIELLRRVVFPSQTWVFYSRRHSESLNSDLQSWSDEQWRVVLKRFPFGWDHAPEHIRNDIALKNEVFASLIRQAALDPFWANYFPTEFAGRAEFTQLAKESWKEHLTKSPVKLSKIPEKFLSDPNIRKAWQTGWENCAYLRAIDAVEIPEQILQMDTFKPRWAAGWVKALSHAALKDLKAYSKRIPHELRELPNVREAFINSWQAELRRSPESFKHVPEELIALPGVSQAWEAELRRYPASFKDVPDELREMPSVREAWIQGWEGQLRHFSESFKYLPQELRDLPNLRDTWVSGWEAQLRCSPESFADTPAELRELPSVRNAWISGWEAQLRSLPKIWRHLPHELKELPRVKDAWISTWEAELRRSSRSWINVPAELRALPNFRQIWINGWEMQLRNYPRCWGSVPWELRELPFFHDVWISAWAAELRSSPESLQHVPTALLEIIKEALKDCRMPLLESISAVLFSAPEFVCSQKEMFALWDSKMRQALSDGHPAAPQILLDGWTAYASVNAVRLEAAPESVRDAPRFRDAWRKSWMGQRWDPWTRHLLQQMNRPDLIGKVIEKWSSLHSAGAESPKPATQGITGAELPPECAANAKLRRAEERRWRGIIQENPRAFPRVPRSLRGDPKLLANLRAVLGPEIRSNPLIWETLDEAIRADACLQRVHRIATRGNPDLAAEFKVPEAA
;
A
#
# COMPACT_ATOMS: atom_id res chain seq x y z
N MET A 1 47.10 64.72 19.80
CA MET A 1 48.01 63.69 19.26
C MET A 1 47.56 62.35 19.81
N ALA A 2 47.42 61.25 19.08
CA ALA A 2 47.32 60.97 17.64
C ALA A 2 46.64 59.56 17.56
N ALA A 3 45.62 59.31 16.73
CA ALA A 3 45.74 58.79 15.34
C ALA A 3 46.58 57.48 15.26
N VAL A 4 46.26 56.42 14.49
CA VAL A 4 45.28 56.14 13.41
C VAL A 4 45.29 54.58 13.24
N ALA A 5 44.31 53.84 12.71
CA ALA A 5 43.72 53.96 11.38
C ALA A 5 42.35 53.25 11.22
N SER A 6 41.43 53.93 10.53
CA SER A 6 40.38 53.32 9.69
C SER A 6 41.03 52.88 8.34
N SER A 7 40.41 52.30 7.30
CA SER A 7 39.04 52.30 6.74
C SER A 7 39.00 51.40 5.48
N THR A 8 37.80 51.05 4.94
CA THR A 8 37.26 51.45 3.60
C THR A 8 36.06 50.56 3.17
N PHE A 9 35.72 50.42 1.87
CA PHE A 9 34.55 51.01 1.16
C PHE A 9 33.93 49.90 0.24
N TRP A 10 32.75 49.96 -0.41
CA TRP A 10 31.70 50.98 -0.67
C TRP A 10 30.32 50.43 -0.18
N GLU A 11 29.31 51.20 0.24
CA GLU A 11 28.51 52.26 -0.43
C GLU A 11 27.59 51.82 -1.60
N ARG A 12 26.27 51.97 -1.43
CA ARG A 12 25.28 52.05 -2.51
C ARG A 12 24.13 53.03 -2.20
N LYS A 13 24.33 54.27 -2.66
CA LYS A 13 23.36 55.32 -3.06
C LYS A 13 21.89 55.16 -2.61
N SER A 14 21.48 56.03 -1.68
CA SER A 14 20.09 56.49 -1.57
C SER A 14 19.73 57.41 -2.75
N LYS A 15 18.47 57.38 -3.20
CA LYS A 15 17.91 58.30 -4.21
C LYS A 15 17.03 59.36 -3.52
N PRO A 16 16.90 60.57 -4.09
CA PRO A 16 16.07 61.63 -3.51
C PRO A 16 14.58 61.32 -3.62
N ILE A 17 13.81 61.85 -2.66
CA ILE A 17 12.36 61.76 -2.60
C ILE A 17 11.77 62.79 -3.57
N GLU A 18 10.93 62.35 -4.50
CA GLU A 18 10.32 63.22 -5.51
C GLU A 18 8.80 63.34 -5.30
N LYS A 19 8.36 64.58 -5.01
CA LYS A 19 7.01 65.15 -5.13
C LYS A 19 5.81 64.24 -4.78
N GLN A 20 5.24 64.47 -3.60
CA GLN A 20 3.84 64.13 -3.31
C GLN A 20 2.92 64.79 -4.35
N LYS A 21 2.14 63.97 -5.07
CA LYS A 21 0.93 64.44 -5.75
C LYS A 21 -0.22 64.40 -4.74
N THR A 22 -0.94 65.51 -4.64
CA THR A 22 -2.25 65.58 -3.98
C THR A 22 -3.21 64.56 -4.61
N MET A 23 -3.82 63.71 -3.77
CA MET A 23 -5.00 62.93 -4.16
C MET A 23 -6.27 63.73 -3.86
N PRO A 24 -7.40 63.47 -4.54
CA PRO A 24 -8.65 64.20 -4.31
C PRO A 24 -9.34 63.74 -3.03
N ASP A 25 -9.83 64.69 -2.25
CA ASP A 25 -10.74 64.43 -1.13
C ASP A 25 -12.11 63.98 -1.63
N THR A 26 -12.38 62.67 -1.64
CA THR A 26 -13.69 62.04 -1.37
C THR A 26 -13.60 60.51 -1.52
N ILE A 27 -13.24 59.82 -0.43
CA ILE A 27 -13.46 58.37 -0.27
C ILE A 27 -14.03 58.12 1.13
N ASP A 28 -15.13 57.36 1.21
CA ASP A 28 -15.82 57.01 2.45
C ASP A 28 -14.88 56.44 3.51
N GLN A 29 -14.74 57.15 4.65
CA GLN A 29 -13.77 56.81 5.71
C GLN A 29 -14.12 55.58 6.56
N ASN A 30 -15.14 54.80 6.18
CA ASN A 30 -15.62 53.64 6.96
C ASN A 30 -15.31 52.25 6.35
N GLN A 31 -14.62 52.17 5.21
CA GLN A 31 -14.11 50.88 4.73
C GLN A 31 -12.75 50.54 5.36
N GLN A 32 -12.76 49.76 6.45
CA GLN A 32 -11.55 49.17 7.02
C GLN A 32 -10.88 48.25 5.99
N MET A 33 -9.66 48.59 5.55
CA MET A 33 -8.87 47.74 4.66
C MET A 33 -8.67 46.36 5.29
N THR A 34 -8.95 45.30 4.53
CA THR A 34 -8.77 43.93 5.00
C THR A 34 -7.28 43.55 5.01
N PRO A 35 -6.88 42.51 5.77
CA PRO A 35 -5.52 41.97 5.71
C PRO A 35 -5.07 41.56 4.29
N ALA A 36 -5.98 41.18 3.40
CA ALA A 36 -5.63 40.88 2.02
C ALA A 36 -5.33 42.12 1.17
N ASP A 37 -5.87 43.29 1.51
CA ASP A 37 -5.64 44.54 0.76
C ASP A 37 -4.26 45.13 1.07
N THR A 38 -3.71 44.81 2.25
CA THR A 38 -2.35 45.17 2.64
C THR A 38 -1.30 44.13 2.21
N TYR A 39 -1.71 42.90 1.88
CA TYR A 39 -0.80 41.86 1.40
C TYR A 39 -0.39 42.08 -0.06
N ARG A 40 0.91 42.14 -0.33
CA ARG A 40 1.46 42.29 -1.69
C ARG A 40 1.38 40.97 -2.47
N TRP A 41 0.20 40.68 -3.04
CA TRP A 41 -0.04 39.50 -3.87
C TRP A 41 0.92 39.39 -5.05
N PRO A 42 1.27 38.16 -5.48
CA PRO A 42 2.08 37.96 -6.69
C PRO A 42 1.46 38.63 -7.91
N GLN A 43 2.28 39.29 -8.73
CA GLN A 43 1.80 39.97 -9.95
C GLN A 43 1.07 39.03 -10.92
N LYS A 44 1.37 37.72 -10.86
CA LYS A 44 0.69 36.67 -11.62
C LYS A 44 -0.81 36.59 -11.32
N VAL A 45 -1.26 36.85 -10.09
CA VAL A 45 -2.69 36.89 -9.73
C VAL A 45 -3.42 37.93 -10.58
N LYS A 46 -2.91 39.17 -10.63
CA LYS A 46 -3.49 40.25 -11.44
C LYS A 46 -3.35 39.98 -12.94
N ARG A 47 -2.19 39.48 -13.39
CA ARG A 47 -1.91 39.19 -14.81
C ARG A 47 -2.86 38.14 -15.41
N TYR A 48 -3.32 37.18 -14.61
CA TYR A 48 -4.17 36.07 -15.05
C TYR A 48 -5.62 36.17 -14.55
N GLY A 49 -6.06 37.35 -14.12
CA GLY A 49 -7.46 37.61 -13.74
C GLY A 49 -7.94 36.88 -12.48
N LEU A 50 -7.05 36.34 -11.66
CA LEU A 50 -7.39 35.44 -10.54
C LEU A 50 -7.93 36.18 -9.29
N ASN A 51 -8.14 37.50 -9.36
CA ASN A 51 -8.58 38.31 -8.22
C ASN A 51 -9.97 37.94 -7.70
N SER A 52 -10.87 37.50 -8.59
CA SER A 52 -12.24 37.05 -8.29
C SER A 52 -12.32 35.63 -7.72
N HIS A 53 -11.21 34.87 -7.70
CA HIS A 53 -11.18 33.48 -7.28
C HIS A 53 -10.37 33.34 -5.97
N PRO A 54 -11.00 33.48 -4.79
CA PRO A 54 -10.28 33.60 -3.52
C PRO A 54 -9.37 32.40 -3.21
N PHE A 55 -9.80 31.18 -3.52
CA PHE A 55 -8.99 29.97 -3.34
C PHE A 55 -7.81 29.87 -4.31
N LEU A 56 -8.00 30.23 -5.58
CA LEU A 56 -6.90 30.28 -6.55
C LEU A 56 -5.90 31.40 -6.23
N ARG A 57 -6.39 32.56 -5.77
CA ARG A 57 -5.55 33.67 -5.29
C ARG A 57 -4.67 33.22 -4.12
N LEU A 58 -5.26 32.56 -3.12
CA LEU A 58 -4.52 31.97 -2.00
C LEU A 58 -3.51 30.91 -2.47
N PHE A 59 -3.92 30.00 -3.34
CA PHE A 59 -3.07 28.95 -3.90
C PHE A 59 -1.84 29.53 -4.61
N VAL A 60 -2.01 30.53 -5.49
CA VAL A 60 -0.89 31.23 -6.13
C VAL A 60 -0.01 31.91 -5.08
N GLY A 61 -0.59 32.57 -4.07
CA GLY A 61 0.16 33.20 -2.99
C GLY A 61 1.01 32.23 -2.14
N LEU A 62 0.59 30.97 -2.00
CA LEU A 62 1.31 29.94 -1.25
C LEU A 62 2.27 29.10 -2.11
N PHE A 63 1.93 28.88 -3.39
CA PHE A 63 2.55 27.86 -4.24
C PHE A 63 2.90 28.37 -5.65
N GLU A 64 3.16 29.68 -5.84
CA GLU A 64 3.53 30.27 -7.14
C GLU A 64 4.60 29.47 -7.90
N ASN A 65 5.60 28.95 -7.17
CA ASN A 65 6.74 28.21 -7.71
C ASN A 65 6.40 26.77 -8.18
N THR A 66 5.24 26.21 -7.84
CA THR A 66 4.81 24.88 -8.35
C THR A 66 4.04 24.98 -9.66
N ILE A 67 3.70 26.18 -10.10
CA ILE A 67 2.90 26.42 -11.31
C ILE A 67 3.87 26.61 -12.50
N PRO A 68 3.79 25.78 -13.55
CA PRO A 68 4.69 25.89 -14.70
C PRO A 68 4.21 27.01 -15.64
N TRP A 69 4.37 28.27 -15.19
CA TRP A 69 3.87 29.48 -15.86
C TRP A 69 4.29 29.61 -17.34
N ASN A 70 5.38 28.96 -17.75
CA ASN A 70 5.91 28.95 -19.10
C ASN A 70 5.26 27.92 -20.06
N LYS A 71 4.54 26.92 -19.56
CA LYS A 71 3.97 25.84 -20.41
C LYS A 71 2.75 26.26 -21.23
N HIS A 72 2.10 27.37 -20.90
CA HIS A 72 0.90 27.85 -21.59
C HIS A 72 1.15 29.25 -22.19
N PRO A 73 1.58 29.35 -23.47
CA PRO A 73 1.96 30.62 -24.09
C PRO A 73 0.81 31.64 -24.18
N LYS A 74 -0.43 31.14 -24.34
CA LYS A 74 -1.65 31.95 -24.36
C LYS A 74 -2.06 32.48 -22.97
N GLY A 75 -1.31 32.16 -21.93
CA GLY A 75 -1.59 32.51 -20.55
C GLY A 75 -2.28 31.39 -19.78
N TRP A 76 -2.48 31.65 -18.48
CA TRP A 76 -3.27 30.82 -17.59
C TRP A 76 -4.57 31.56 -17.28
N ASP A 77 -5.67 30.82 -17.16
CA ASP A 77 -6.92 31.30 -16.59
C ASP A 77 -7.31 30.46 -15.36
N ALA A 78 -8.41 30.80 -14.71
CA ALA A 78 -8.87 30.09 -13.52
C ALA A 78 -9.27 28.62 -13.80
N LYS A 79 -9.74 28.31 -15.01
CA LYS A 79 -10.16 26.96 -15.40
C LYS A 79 -8.95 26.07 -15.62
N LEU A 80 -8.02 26.49 -16.48
CA LEU A 80 -6.76 25.80 -16.77
C LEU A 80 -5.91 25.60 -15.51
N LEU A 81 -5.90 26.58 -14.59
CA LEU A 81 -5.16 26.44 -13.33
C LEU A 81 -5.83 25.42 -12.40
N ASN A 82 -7.16 25.40 -12.28
CA ASN A 82 -7.88 24.37 -11.53
C ASN A 82 -7.74 22.97 -12.15
N GLU A 83 -7.73 22.86 -13.48
CA GLU A 83 -7.46 21.62 -14.22
C GLU A 83 -6.04 21.11 -13.92
N HIS A 84 -5.02 21.97 -14.03
CA HIS A 84 -3.65 21.59 -13.69
C HIS A 84 -3.49 21.16 -12.21
N ILE A 85 -4.16 21.85 -11.27
CA ILE A 85 -4.16 21.44 -9.86
C ILE A 85 -4.80 20.06 -9.71
N ARG A 86 -5.92 19.80 -10.39
CA ARG A 86 -6.66 18.52 -10.34
C ARG A 86 -5.90 17.36 -11.00
N GLU A 87 -5.23 17.59 -12.12
CA GLU A 87 -4.60 16.54 -12.94
C GLU A 87 -3.13 16.28 -12.59
N ALA A 88 -2.38 17.29 -12.14
CA ALA A 88 -0.94 17.16 -11.89
C ALA A 88 -0.57 17.27 -10.41
N LEU A 89 -1.20 18.18 -9.65
CA LEU A 89 -0.75 18.51 -8.30
C LEU A 89 -1.46 17.70 -7.21
N LEU A 90 -2.78 17.53 -7.31
CA LEU A 90 -3.56 16.71 -6.37
C LEU A 90 -3.18 15.22 -6.41
N PRO A 91 -2.99 14.56 -7.58
CA PRO A 91 -2.58 13.16 -7.60
C PRO A 91 -1.22 12.91 -6.93
N ALA A 92 -0.30 13.88 -6.97
CA ALA A 92 0.97 13.85 -6.24
C ALA A 92 0.83 14.05 -4.71
N LEU A 93 -0.39 14.30 -4.22
CA LEU A 93 -0.75 14.29 -2.80
C LEU A 93 -1.71 13.13 -2.44
N ARG A 94 -2.05 12.25 -3.39
CA ARG A 94 -2.96 11.14 -3.10
C ARG A 94 -2.27 10.14 -2.15
N PRO A 95 -2.92 9.74 -1.04
CA PRO A 95 -2.37 8.71 -0.17
C PRO A 95 -2.25 7.39 -0.92
N THR A 96 -1.03 6.91 -1.10
CA THR A 96 -0.69 5.60 -1.66
C THR A 96 -0.59 4.55 -0.55
N ASP A 97 -0.68 3.26 -0.92
CA ASP A 97 -0.55 2.19 0.06
C ASP A 97 0.87 2.16 0.65
N CYS A 98 0.97 1.99 1.97
CA CYS A 98 2.26 2.00 2.65
C CYS A 98 3.09 0.72 2.38
N SER A 99 2.48 -0.30 1.77
CA SER A 99 3.06 -1.58 1.35
C SER A 99 3.80 -1.51 -0.01
N ASP A 100 3.28 -0.75 -0.97
CA ASP A 100 3.70 -0.80 -2.38
C ASP A 100 5.11 -0.24 -2.65
N ALA A 101 5.77 -0.77 -3.68
CA ALA A 101 7.22 -0.69 -3.90
C ALA A 101 7.82 0.75 -3.99
N SER A 102 9.14 0.84 -3.78
CA SER A 102 9.92 2.08 -3.79
C SER A 102 9.85 2.83 -5.12
N GLY A 103 9.56 4.13 -5.07
CA GLY A 103 9.59 5.02 -6.25
C GLY A 103 8.57 6.16 -6.24
N ASP A 104 7.54 6.08 -5.39
CA ASP A 104 6.52 7.12 -5.24
C ASP A 104 7.05 8.38 -4.52
N PRO A 105 7.02 9.58 -5.16
CA PRO A 105 7.41 10.84 -4.53
C PRO A 105 6.62 11.22 -3.28
N PHE A 106 5.37 10.77 -3.14
CA PHE A 106 4.56 11.00 -1.94
C PHE A 106 5.07 10.16 -0.78
N ARG A 107 5.22 8.84 -0.98
CA ARG A 107 5.82 7.91 -0.02
C ARG A 107 7.20 8.34 0.42
N ASP A 108 8.02 8.79 -0.53
CA ASP A 108 9.37 9.30 -0.28
C ASP A 108 9.43 10.56 0.60
N LYS A 109 8.33 11.31 0.65
CA LYS A 109 8.26 12.59 1.35
C LYS A 109 7.58 12.49 2.71
N TYR A 110 6.48 11.75 2.84
CA TYR A 110 5.63 11.79 4.03
C TYR A 110 5.65 10.53 4.90
N TYR A 111 6.01 9.36 4.36
CA TYR A 111 6.16 8.13 5.16
C TYR A 111 7.57 8.03 5.77
N LEU A 112 7.72 7.19 6.80
CA LEU A 112 9.00 6.82 7.39
C LEU A 112 9.75 5.87 6.44
N LYS A 113 11.03 6.17 6.19
CA LYS A 113 11.96 5.26 5.49
C LYS A 113 12.82 4.42 6.44
N ASN A 114 13.04 4.91 7.65
CA ASN A 114 13.85 4.26 8.68
C ASN A 114 13.35 4.73 10.06
N ILE A 115 13.66 3.97 11.11
CA ILE A 115 13.26 4.26 12.48
C ILE A 115 14.29 3.74 13.47
N ALA A 116 14.69 4.57 14.44
CA ALA A 116 15.43 4.11 15.61
C ALA A 116 14.51 3.24 16.47
N LEU A 117 14.78 1.93 16.49
CA LEU A 117 13.88 0.90 17.02
C LEU A 117 13.63 1.06 18.54
N GLU A 118 14.69 1.18 19.33
CA GLU A 118 14.58 1.32 20.80
C GLU A 118 13.74 2.55 21.18
N ALA A 119 14.09 3.70 20.62
CA ALA A 119 13.35 4.95 20.82
C ALA A 119 11.92 4.90 20.26
N ALA A 120 11.55 3.90 19.45
CA ALA A 120 10.16 3.69 19.00
C ALA A 120 9.39 2.82 19.99
N LEU A 121 9.98 1.69 20.40
CA LEU A 121 9.43 0.76 21.38
C LEU A 121 9.40 1.36 22.80
N GLN A 122 10.12 2.44 23.08
CA GLN A 122 10.10 3.18 24.35
C GLN A 122 9.07 4.32 24.41
N ALA A 123 8.65 4.88 23.27
CA ALA A 123 7.95 6.16 23.22
C ALA A 123 6.42 6.08 23.02
N ASP A 124 5.87 4.90 22.72
CA ASP A 124 4.45 4.73 22.40
C ASP A 124 3.92 3.45 23.09
N GLU A 125 2.90 3.61 23.94
CA GLU A 125 2.31 2.55 24.77
C GLU A 125 1.27 1.70 24.02
N HIS A 126 1.17 1.86 22.69
CA HIS A 126 0.24 1.08 21.88
C HIS A 126 0.45 -0.43 22.05
N ALA A 127 -0.63 -1.18 22.31
CA ALA A 127 -0.54 -2.61 22.64
C ALA A 127 0.24 -3.43 21.60
N GLU A 128 0.09 -3.11 20.31
CA GLU A 128 0.87 -3.71 19.21
C GLU A 128 2.39 -3.47 19.36
N LEU A 129 2.82 -2.26 19.72
CA LEU A 129 4.24 -1.94 19.95
C LEU A 129 4.77 -2.57 21.24
N VAL A 130 3.94 -2.70 22.27
CA VAL A 130 4.28 -3.42 23.51
C VAL A 130 4.51 -4.91 23.21
N ALA A 131 3.65 -5.55 22.40
CA ALA A 131 3.82 -6.93 21.97
C ALA A 131 5.08 -7.13 21.10
N LEU A 132 5.46 -6.13 20.29
CA LEU A 132 6.69 -6.15 19.50
C LEU A 132 7.97 -5.98 20.35
N ARG A 133 7.88 -5.37 21.54
CA ARG A 133 9.03 -5.13 22.42
C ARG A 133 9.72 -6.42 22.87
N SER A 134 8.97 -7.49 23.18
CA SER A 134 9.54 -8.78 23.59
C SER A 134 10.25 -9.52 22.45
N ARG A 135 9.84 -9.29 21.20
CA ARG A 135 10.44 -9.87 19.98
C ARG A 135 11.68 -9.10 19.49
N ALA A 136 11.88 -7.86 19.94
CA ALA A 136 12.95 -6.99 19.45
C ALA A 136 14.36 -7.56 19.68
N SER A 137 14.57 -8.28 20.78
CA SER A 137 15.86 -8.90 21.11
C SER A 137 16.23 -10.09 20.23
N SER A 138 15.26 -10.78 19.61
CA SER A 138 15.50 -11.98 18.80
C SER A 138 15.55 -11.69 17.30
N ASN A 139 14.84 -10.68 16.80
CA ASN A 139 14.93 -10.26 15.40
C ASN A 139 14.69 -8.74 15.23
N PRO A 140 15.71 -7.90 15.49
CA PRO A 140 15.53 -6.45 15.51
C PRO A 140 15.15 -5.86 14.14
N GLU A 141 15.68 -6.37 13.02
CA GLU A 141 15.36 -5.82 11.70
C GLU A 141 13.95 -6.19 11.22
N ALA A 142 13.45 -7.40 11.52
CA ALA A 142 12.05 -7.75 11.27
C ALA A 142 11.09 -6.89 12.12
N VAL A 143 11.37 -6.77 13.43
CA VAL A 143 10.55 -5.93 14.32
C VAL A 143 10.62 -4.45 13.89
N LYS A 144 11.77 -3.95 13.45
CA LYS A 144 11.91 -2.60 12.89
C LYS A 144 11.08 -2.41 11.62
N ALA A 145 10.99 -3.40 10.73
CA ALA A 145 10.09 -3.37 9.58
C ALA A 145 8.60 -3.37 9.99
N GLU A 146 8.22 -4.19 10.98
CA GLU A 146 6.85 -4.22 11.54
C GLU A 146 6.48 -2.88 12.22
N VAL A 147 7.38 -2.29 13.01
CA VAL A 147 7.21 -0.97 13.64
C VAL A 147 7.14 0.15 12.60
N LEU A 148 7.96 0.08 11.53
CA LEU A 148 7.91 1.03 10.41
C LEU A 148 6.57 0.95 9.68
N HIS A 149 6.08 -0.26 9.40
CA HIS A 149 4.77 -0.50 8.80
C HIS A 149 3.65 0.03 9.70
N PHE A 150 3.67 -0.24 11.01
CA PHE A 150 2.68 0.25 11.98
C PHE A 150 2.51 1.78 11.92
N PHE A 151 3.61 2.54 12.02
CA PHE A 151 3.54 4.01 11.95
C PHE A 151 3.11 4.52 10.56
N ASN A 152 3.57 3.89 9.48
CA ASN A 152 3.19 4.28 8.12
C ASN A 152 1.72 3.97 7.82
N LYS A 153 1.18 2.85 8.31
CA LYS A 153 -0.25 2.50 8.22
C LYS A 153 -1.11 3.50 8.99
N ARG A 154 -0.71 3.90 10.20
CA ARG A 154 -1.39 4.98 10.97
C ARG A 154 -1.36 6.32 10.22
N LYS A 155 -0.27 6.65 9.53
CA LYS A 155 -0.17 7.82 8.64
C LYS A 155 -1.12 7.71 7.46
N GLN A 156 -1.12 6.58 6.75
CA GLN A 156 -1.96 6.30 5.59
C GLN A 156 -3.44 6.48 5.93
N VAL A 157 -3.92 5.85 7.01
CA VAL A 157 -5.32 5.99 7.47
C VAL A 157 -5.72 7.46 7.66
N ARG A 158 -4.87 8.27 8.32
CA ARG A 158 -5.17 9.70 8.52
C ARG A 158 -5.02 10.54 7.24
N PHE A 159 -4.07 10.21 6.35
CA PHE A 159 -3.96 10.87 5.06
C PHE A 159 -5.17 10.58 4.17
N THR A 160 -5.67 9.34 4.16
CA THR A 160 -6.90 8.93 3.46
C THR A 160 -8.13 9.64 4.05
N GLU A 161 -8.30 9.66 5.37
CA GLU A 161 -9.37 10.41 6.05
C GLU A 161 -9.42 11.88 5.62
N TRP A 162 -8.27 12.56 5.57
CA TRP A 162 -8.17 13.95 5.09
C TRP A 162 -8.47 14.08 3.60
N TRP A 163 -7.94 13.18 2.78
CA TRP A 163 -8.13 13.17 1.33
C TRP A 163 -9.61 12.99 0.97
N ASP A 164 -10.27 11.98 1.55
CA ASP A 164 -11.68 11.65 1.29
C ASP A 164 -12.60 12.77 1.79
N PHE A 165 -12.35 13.31 2.98
CA PHE A 165 -13.11 14.43 3.52
C PHE A 165 -13.02 15.67 2.62
N MET A 166 -11.81 16.05 2.19
CA MET A 166 -11.62 17.26 1.38
C MET A 166 -12.21 17.10 -0.03
N ASN A 167 -12.05 15.94 -0.67
CA ASN A 167 -12.64 15.68 -1.98
C ASN A 167 -14.18 15.56 -1.91
N GLY A 168 -14.73 14.95 -0.85
CA GLY A 168 -16.17 14.84 -0.66
C GLY A 168 -16.85 16.17 -0.36
N LYS A 169 -16.21 17.05 0.44
CA LYS A 169 -16.81 18.32 0.89
C LYS A 169 -16.53 19.51 -0.04
N TYR A 170 -15.41 19.51 -0.78
CA TYR A 170 -15.00 20.62 -1.63
C TYR A 170 -14.65 20.21 -3.09
N PRO A 171 -15.39 19.30 -3.76
CA PRO A 171 -14.99 18.67 -5.03
C PRO A 171 -14.70 19.67 -6.17
N ASN A 172 -15.39 20.81 -6.14
CA ASN A 172 -15.27 21.86 -7.17
C ASN A 172 -14.09 22.83 -6.93
N GLU A 173 -13.43 22.76 -5.77
CA GLU A 173 -12.38 23.70 -5.35
C GLU A 173 -11.01 23.01 -5.21
N PRO A 174 -10.40 22.50 -6.29
CA PRO A 174 -9.15 21.73 -6.22
C PRO A 174 -7.99 22.58 -5.68
N ALA A 175 -8.01 23.90 -5.90
CA ALA A 175 -7.08 24.85 -5.29
C ALA A 175 -7.16 24.85 -3.75
N TRP A 176 -8.37 24.83 -3.19
CA TRP A 176 -8.58 24.77 -1.74
C TRP A 176 -8.18 23.41 -1.16
N ILE A 177 -8.61 22.32 -1.80
CA ILE A 177 -8.21 20.95 -1.45
C ILE A 177 -6.68 20.86 -1.38
N PHE A 178 -5.98 21.31 -2.43
CA PHE A 178 -4.51 21.26 -2.46
C PHE A 178 -3.90 22.11 -1.34
N CYS A 179 -4.36 23.34 -1.13
CA CYS A 179 -3.82 24.21 -0.07
C CYS A 179 -3.92 23.59 1.33
N VAL A 180 -5.07 22.99 1.65
CA VAL A 180 -5.29 22.32 2.94
C VAL A 180 -4.44 21.06 3.05
N LEU A 181 -4.58 20.10 2.12
CA LEU A 181 -3.89 18.82 2.20
C LEU A 181 -2.37 19.00 2.21
N LYS A 182 -1.85 19.86 1.32
CA LYS A 182 -0.41 20.16 1.25
C LYS A 182 0.13 20.69 2.57
N SER A 183 -0.61 21.61 3.21
CA SER A 183 -0.21 22.21 4.49
C SER A 183 -0.27 21.20 5.63
N ILE A 184 -1.36 20.42 5.72
CA ILE A 184 -1.55 19.40 6.76
C ILE A 184 -0.48 18.30 6.65
N PHE A 185 -0.17 17.84 5.44
CA PHE A 185 0.81 16.77 5.23
C PHE A 185 2.26 17.28 5.42
N ASP A 186 2.59 18.51 5.01
CA ASP A 186 3.90 19.11 5.28
C ASP A 186 4.15 19.31 6.79
N GLU A 187 3.15 19.76 7.57
CA GLU A 187 3.25 19.97 9.03
C GLU A 187 3.47 18.65 9.80
N CYS A 188 3.12 17.50 9.20
CA CYS A 188 3.46 16.19 9.76
C CYS A 188 4.96 15.88 9.73
N GLY A 189 5.73 16.58 8.90
CA GLY A 189 7.18 16.44 8.76
C GLY A 189 7.62 15.19 7.97
N ARG A 190 8.70 15.34 7.19
CA ARG A 190 9.33 14.23 6.48
C ARG A 190 10.02 13.29 7.46
N GLY A 191 9.79 11.98 7.35
CA GLY A 191 10.44 10.99 8.22
C GLY A 191 10.09 11.10 9.72
N VAL A 192 9.00 11.79 10.08
CA VAL A 192 8.48 11.82 11.46
C VAL A 192 7.47 10.69 11.66
N ARG A 193 7.36 10.12 12.86
CA ARG A 193 6.42 9.00 13.16
C ARG A 193 4.95 9.40 13.19
N ARG A 194 4.66 10.70 13.28
CA ARG A 194 3.35 11.24 13.68
C ARG A 194 2.41 11.39 12.47
N PRO A 195 1.18 10.86 12.52
CA PRO A 195 0.14 11.20 11.55
C PRO A 195 -0.43 12.60 11.78
N PRO A 196 -1.18 13.17 10.82
CA PRO A 196 -1.94 14.39 11.06
C PRO A 196 -3.03 14.16 12.11
N ASP A 197 -3.45 15.26 12.75
CA ASP A 197 -4.61 15.27 13.64
C ASP A 197 -5.89 14.99 12.81
N SER A 198 -6.94 14.42 13.41
CA SER A 198 -8.20 14.08 12.70
C SER A 198 -8.84 15.28 11.98
N VAL A 199 -9.59 14.99 10.92
CA VAL A 199 -10.29 16.02 10.14
C VAL A 199 -11.64 16.38 10.78
N GLU A 200 -11.91 17.68 10.89
CA GLU A 200 -13.13 18.22 11.50
C GLU A 200 -13.75 19.32 10.62
N ALA A 201 -15.08 19.31 10.56
CA ALA A 201 -15.82 20.01 9.53
C ALA A 201 -15.91 21.52 9.72
N ASP A 202 -15.98 22.00 10.96
CA ASP A 202 -16.24 23.40 11.28
C ASP A 202 -14.99 24.29 11.25
N PRO A 203 -13.80 23.87 11.73
CA PRO A 203 -12.57 24.63 11.51
C PRO A 203 -12.32 24.95 10.02
N LEU A 204 -12.53 23.95 9.16
CA LEU A 204 -12.36 24.09 7.70
C LEU A 204 -13.43 24.97 7.07
N ARG A 205 -14.68 24.93 7.56
CA ARG A 205 -15.75 25.85 7.16
C ARG A 205 -15.40 27.29 7.54
N THR A 206 -14.88 27.51 8.75
CA THR A 206 -14.41 28.84 9.19
C THR A 206 -13.28 29.37 8.31
N PHE A 207 -12.35 28.53 7.83
CA PHE A 207 -11.32 28.99 6.88
C PHE A 207 -11.85 29.27 5.49
N ALA A 208 -12.69 28.41 4.93
CA ALA A 208 -13.27 28.64 3.61
C ALA A 208 -13.93 30.03 3.57
N ALA A 209 -14.80 30.31 4.54
CA ALA A 209 -15.42 31.63 4.70
C ALA A 209 -14.40 32.78 4.91
N ALA A 210 -13.32 32.56 5.67
CA ALA A 210 -12.28 33.58 5.86
C ALA A 210 -11.44 33.85 4.59
N VAL A 211 -11.23 32.84 3.74
CA VAL A 211 -10.55 32.96 2.45
C VAL A 211 -11.45 33.67 1.44
N GLU A 212 -12.72 33.28 1.36
CA GLU A 212 -13.76 33.92 0.55
C GLU A 212 -13.94 35.40 0.89
N GLN A 213 -13.97 35.74 2.19
CA GLN A 213 -14.07 37.12 2.69
C GLN A 213 -12.76 37.92 2.59
N GLY A 214 -11.69 37.38 2.00
CA GLY A 214 -10.39 38.08 1.91
C GLY A 214 -9.70 38.31 3.26
N LYS A 215 -10.12 37.65 4.34
CA LYS A 215 -9.53 37.78 5.69
C LYS A 215 -8.31 36.89 5.91
N PHE A 216 -8.00 36.00 4.96
CA PHE A 216 -6.88 35.07 5.02
C PHE A 216 -5.77 35.44 4.02
N VAL A 217 -4.51 35.38 4.46
CA VAL A 217 -3.32 35.73 3.67
C VAL A 217 -2.28 34.60 3.66
N PRO A 218 -1.45 34.46 2.61
CA PRO A 218 -0.49 33.35 2.47
C PRO A 218 0.55 33.23 3.59
N GLY A 219 0.79 34.29 4.37
CA GLY A 219 1.70 34.24 5.53
C GLY A 219 1.21 33.36 6.71
N VAL A 220 -0.02 32.85 6.67
CA VAL A 220 -0.61 32.02 7.73
C VAL A 220 -0.55 30.54 7.36
N CYS A 221 0.20 29.73 8.11
CA CYS A 221 0.21 28.28 7.94
C CYS A 221 -1.19 27.70 8.26
N ILE A 222 -1.84 27.12 7.23
CA ILE A 222 -3.20 26.56 7.32
C ILE A 222 -3.27 25.45 8.39
N ALA A 223 -2.30 24.54 8.43
CA ALA A 223 -2.28 23.44 9.41
C ALA A 223 -2.19 23.96 10.86
N SER A 224 -1.25 24.87 11.10
CA SER A 224 -1.08 25.52 12.40
C SER A 224 -2.29 26.38 12.82
N ARG A 225 -3.07 26.92 11.88
CA ARG A 225 -4.32 27.62 12.19
C ARG A 225 -5.50 26.64 12.37
N TYR A 226 -5.53 25.55 11.62
CA TYR A 226 -6.54 24.49 11.74
C TYR A 226 -6.62 23.93 13.14
N VAL A 227 -5.48 23.57 13.75
CA VAL A 227 -5.47 23.09 15.13
C VAL A 227 -5.96 24.19 16.10
N VAL A 228 -5.72 25.47 15.83
CA VAL A 228 -6.22 26.57 16.66
C VAL A 228 -7.74 26.72 16.58
N GLU A 229 -8.33 26.79 15.39
CA GLU A 229 -9.80 26.88 15.29
C GLU A 229 -10.49 25.60 15.78
N ARG A 230 -9.88 24.42 15.57
CA ARG A 230 -10.30 23.15 16.17
C ARG A 230 -10.38 23.25 17.69
N MET A 231 -9.34 23.79 18.34
CA MET A 231 -9.36 24.02 19.80
C MET A 231 -10.44 25.02 20.24
N LYS A 232 -10.76 26.05 19.44
CA LYS A 232 -11.84 26.99 19.77
C LYS A 232 -13.22 26.35 19.68
N HIS A 233 -13.47 25.56 18.63
CA HIS A 233 -14.74 24.86 18.43
C HIS A 233 -14.96 23.82 19.54
N LEU A 234 -13.94 23.02 19.89
CA LEU A 234 -14.03 22.02 20.96
C LEU A 234 -14.26 22.64 22.36
N ASN A 235 -13.61 23.76 22.67
CA ASN A 235 -13.70 24.41 23.99
C ASN A 235 -14.70 25.59 24.04
N GLY A 236 -15.44 25.82 22.96
CA GLY A 236 -16.41 26.90 22.77
C GLY A 236 -15.89 28.34 22.92
N THR A 237 -14.56 28.57 23.02
CA THR A 237 -13.99 29.88 23.38
C THR A 237 -12.54 30.07 22.90
N ASN A 238 -12.14 31.33 22.72
CA ASN A 238 -10.88 31.77 22.07
C ASN A 238 -9.64 31.72 23.01
N ARG A 239 -9.64 30.87 24.06
CA ARG A 239 -8.91 31.12 25.32
C ARG A 239 -7.39 30.89 25.31
N TYR A 240 -6.87 30.02 24.45
CA TYR A 240 -5.57 29.37 24.71
C TYR A 240 -4.34 29.91 23.96
N LEU A 241 -4.48 31.02 23.24
CA LEU A 241 -3.37 31.71 22.56
C LEU A 241 -3.56 33.23 22.67
N HIS A 242 -3.20 33.77 23.81
CA HIS A 242 -3.11 35.21 24.07
C HIS A 242 -1.71 35.54 24.62
N ASN A 243 -1.29 36.80 24.61
CA ASN A 243 -0.02 37.18 25.22
C ASN A 243 -0.13 37.10 26.75
N GLY A 244 0.82 36.39 27.39
CA GLY A 244 0.82 36.13 28.83
C GLY A 244 0.71 34.63 29.17
N TRP A 245 0.49 34.33 30.46
CA TRP A 245 0.42 32.96 30.95
C TRP A 245 -0.97 32.33 30.77
N THR A 246 -1.00 31.21 30.06
CA THR A 246 -2.17 30.33 29.93
C THR A 246 -1.94 29.08 30.76
N ARG A 247 -2.91 28.70 31.60
CA ARG A 247 -2.89 27.43 32.34
C ARG A 247 -3.61 26.34 31.55
N ILE A 248 -3.01 25.16 31.48
CA ILE A 248 -3.62 23.93 30.99
C ILE A 248 -3.84 23.04 32.23
N PRO A 249 -5.08 22.86 32.69
CA PRO A 249 -5.36 22.11 33.91
C PRO A 249 -5.02 20.62 33.76
N GLY A 250 -4.50 20.05 34.83
CA GLY A 250 -4.20 18.63 34.94
C GLY A 250 -5.43 17.73 34.97
N ILE A 251 -5.20 16.46 34.63
CA ILE A 251 -6.18 15.37 34.66
C ILE A 251 -6.69 15.16 36.08
N SER A 252 -5.82 15.22 37.10
CA SER A 252 -6.21 15.23 38.51
C SER A 252 -7.10 16.42 38.91
N THR A 253 -7.08 17.50 38.12
CA THR A 253 -7.71 18.78 38.49
C THR A 253 -9.13 18.93 37.94
N LEU A 254 -9.39 18.50 36.70
CA LEU A 254 -10.72 18.56 36.04
C LEU A 254 -11.21 17.22 35.46
N GLY A 255 -10.45 16.14 35.63
CA GLY A 255 -10.64 14.87 34.91
C GLY A 255 -9.89 14.84 33.57
N PRO A 256 -9.86 13.69 32.88
CA PRO A 256 -9.09 13.50 31.65
C PRO A 256 -9.73 14.25 30.46
N SER A 257 -9.45 15.55 30.33
CA SER A 257 -9.81 16.30 29.13
C SER A 257 -8.86 15.94 27.99
N ARG A 258 -9.42 15.35 26.92
CA ARG A 258 -8.68 15.09 25.69
C ARG A 258 -8.15 16.40 25.09
N ASP A 259 -8.91 17.48 25.27
CA ASP A 259 -8.62 18.80 24.70
C ASP A 259 -7.41 19.48 25.38
N GLY A 260 -7.26 19.36 26.70
CA GLY A 260 -6.08 19.85 27.42
C GLY A 260 -4.80 19.14 26.97
N VAL A 261 -4.88 17.81 26.81
CA VAL A 261 -3.79 16.99 26.27
C VAL A 261 -3.44 17.38 24.83
N GLN A 262 -4.43 17.57 23.97
CA GLN A 262 -4.21 17.97 22.57
C GLN A 262 -3.69 19.40 22.43
N LEU A 263 -4.14 20.32 23.29
CA LEU A 263 -3.64 21.68 23.38
C LEU A 263 -2.16 21.69 23.81
N LEU A 264 -1.81 20.97 24.89
CA LEU A 264 -0.42 20.85 25.34
C LEU A 264 0.47 20.24 24.23
N ALA A 265 -0.01 19.20 23.56
CA ALA A 265 0.67 18.60 22.41
C ALA A 265 0.84 19.58 21.22
N PHE A 266 -0.10 20.49 21.01
CA PHE A 266 -0.01 21.53 19.98
C PHE A 266 0.97 22.65 20.35
N LEU A 267 0.91 23.16 21.58
CA LEU A 267 1.85 24.19 22.05
C LEU A 267 3.28 23.63 22.14
N GLY A 268 3.42 22.39 22.61
CA GLY A 268 4.68 21.63 22.60
C GLY A 268 5.26 21.44 21.19
N ARG A 269 4.42 21.17 20.18
CA ARG A 269 4.86 21.15 18.76
C ARG A 269 5.48 22.49 18.35
N LYS A 270 4.80 23.61 18.64
CA LYS A 270 5.27 24.95 18.27
C LYS A 270 6.55 25.37 19.01
N ALA A 271 6.63 25.10 20.31
CA ALA A 271 7.79 25.42 21.14
C ALA A 271 8.95 24.42 21.02
N ARG A 272 8.71 23.25 20.39
CA ARG A 272 9.63 22.10 20.29
C ARG A 272 9.97 21.48 21.66
N TRP A 273 8.96 21.34 22.52
CA TRP A 273 9.07 20.64 23.81
C TRP A 273 8.82 19.13 23.67
N CYS A 274 9.29 18.36 24.65
CA CYS A 274 9.08 16.91 24.73
C CYS A 274 7.59 16.51 24.79
N VAL A 275 6.74 17.39 25.35
CA VAL A 275 5.26 17.22 25.41
C VAL A 275 4.54 17.31 24.07
N ALA A 276 5.25 17.38 22.94
CA ALA A 276 4.62 17.53 21.63
C ALA A 276 3.61 16.42 21.28
N SER A 277 3.66 15.22 21.88
CA SER A 277 2.72 14.11 21.61
C SER A 277 1.52 14.09 22.57
N GLU A 278 0.37 13.52 22.17
CA GLU A 278 -0.77 13.32 23.08
C GLU A 278 -0.44 12.38 24.25
N GLY A 279 0.33 11.31 24.02
CA GLY A 279 0.74 10.38 25.09
C GLY A 279 1.60 11.08 26.14
N THR A 280 2.63 11.80 25.70
CA THR A 280 3.51 12.58 26.59
C THR A 280 2.75 13.71 27.28
N GLY A 281 1.86 14.41 26.56
CA GLY A 281 1.00 15.44 27.15
C GLY A 281 0.06 14.89 28.23
N ARG A 282 -0.48 13.68 28.06
CA ARG A 282 -1.30 12.99 29.06
C ARG A 282 -0.49 12.66 30.32
N ILE A 283 0.70 12.08 30.17
CA ILE A 283 1.61 11.78 31.28
C ILE A 283 1.98 13.05 32.06
N TYR A 284 2.22 14.16 31.34
CA TYR A 284 2.61 15.42 31.96
C TYR A 284 1.47 16.09 32.72
N LEU A 285 0.24 15.97 32.22
CA LEU A 285 -0.97 16.49 32.87
C LEU A 285 -1.55 15.56 33.94
N GLN A 286 -1.02 14.35 34.13
CA GLN A 286 -1.65 13.34 35.00
C GLN A 286 -1.90 13.85 36.43
N ASP A 287 -0.86 14.39 37.07
CA ASP A 287 -0.89 14.92 38.44
C ASP A 287 -0.38 16.39 38.53
N CYS A 288 -0.38 17.11 37.41
CA CYS A 288 0.16 18.46 37.29
C CYS A 288 -0.69 19.32 36.37
N ASP A 289 -0.80 20.60 36.70
CA ASP A 289 -1.19 21.62 35.72
C ASP A 289 0.04 22.01 34.89
N PHE A 290 -0.15 22.41 33.63
CA PHE A 290 0.93 22.87 32.76
C PHE A 290 0.69 24.32 32.33
N PHE A 291 1.58 25.22 32.71
CA PHE A 291 1.49 26.64 32.45
C PHE A 291 2.32 27.00 31.21
N VAL A 292 1.77 27.82 30.31
CA VAL A 292 2.42 28.23 29.06
C VAL A 292 2.42 29.74 28.95
N LEU A 293 3.61 30.34 28.93
CA LEU A 293 3.78 31.74 28.53
C LEU A 293 3.75 31.83 27.01
N CYS A 294 2.88 32.68 26.48
CA CYS A 294 2.83 33.02 25.07
C CYS A 294 3.26 34.47 24.82
N GLU A 295 4.04 34.69 23.77
CA GLU A 295 4.36 36.02 23.24
C GLU A 295 4.07 36.07 21.74
N HIS A 296 3.42 37.14 21.29
CA HIS A 296 2.95 37.28 19.90
C HIS A 296 2.15 36.04 19.44
N ASN A 297 1.33 35.49 20.35
CA ASN A 297 0.57 34.22 20.19
C ASN A 297 1.44 32.99 19.85
N LYS A 298 2.70 32.96 20.29
CA LYS A 298 3.61 31.81 20.17
C LYS A 298 4.03 31.35 21.58
N PRO A 299 4.00 30.05 21.89
CA PRO A 299 4.50 29.55 23.17
C PRO A 299 6.02 29.75 23.27
N VAL A 300 6.46 30.43 24.32
CA VAL A 300 7.88 30.75 24.59
C VAL A 300 8.42 30.04 25.82
N VAL A 301 7.58 29.75 26.82
CA VAL A 301 7.91 28.98 28.04
C VAL A 301 6.79 28.03 28.39
N GLY A 302 7.14 26.83 28.84
CA GLY A 302 6.25 25.88 29.50
C GLY A 302 6.77 25.58 30.91
N ALA A 303 5.88 25.43 31.89
CA ALA A 303 6.21 25.03 33.24
C ALA A 303 5.21 23.98 33.73
N ARG A 304 5.71 22.82 34.18
CA ARG A 304 4.88 21.75 34.75
C ARG A 304 4.85 21.88 36.26
N ILE A 305 3.65 22.09 36.79
CA ILE A 305 3.43 22.51 38.18
C ILE A 305 2.47 21.54 38.86
N GLY A 306 2.97 20.81 39.86
CA GLY A 306 2.15 20.00 40.77
C GLY A 306 1.60 20.81 41.94
N LYS A 307 1.03 20.11 42.92
CA LYS A 307 0.39 20.74 44.11
C LYS A 307 1.34 21.59 44.97
N THR A 308 2.65 21.32 44.95
CA THR A 308 3.67 21.92 45.84
C THR A 308 5.05 22.05 45.16
N THR A 309 5.15 21.78 43.85
CA THR A 309 6.45 21.60 43.17
C THR A 309 6.37 21.95 41.68
N ILE A 310 7.37 22.67 41.17
CA ILE A 310 7.62 22.87 39.74
C ILE A 310 8.56 21.75 39.34
N TYR A 311 8.06 20.77 38.59
CA TYR A 311 8.85 19.62 38.18
C TYR A 311 9.87 19.99 37.10
N GLU A 312 9.47 20.91 36.22
CA GLU A 312 10.27 21.39 35.10
C GLU A 312 9.75 22.76 34.62
N ALA A 313 10.67 23.56 34.07
CA ALA A 313 10.33 24.73 33.27
C ALA A 313 11.28 24.80 32.08
N ALA A 314 10.76 25.08 30.89
CA ALA A 314 11.47 24.95 29.63
C ALA A 314 11.06 26.07 28.65
N GLY A 315 12.03 26.83 28.16
CA GLY A 315 11.83 27.77 27.06
C GLY A 315 11.79 27.07 25.70
N TYR A 316 11.78 27.86 24.62
CA TYR A 316 11.84 27.35 23.25
C TYR A 316 13.00 26.37 23.03
N ARG A 317 12.74 25.22 22.38
CA ARG A 317 13.68 24.09 22.19
C ARG A 317 14.28 23.54 23.50
N ASN A 318 13.56 23.64 24.61
CA ASN A 318 14.04 23.28 25.96
C ASN A 318 15.24 24.14 26.45
N GLY A 319 15.48 25.31 25.85
CA GLY A 319 16.45 26.29 26.35
C GLY A 319 15.97 27.00 27.61
N ALA A 320 16.86 27.29 28.57
CA ALA A 320 16.46 27.75 29.90
C ALA A 320 16.30 29.27 30.07
N GLN A 321 16.76 30.08 29.11
CA GLN A 321 16.84 31.55 29.23
C GLN A 321 16.26 32.18 27.95
N PRO A 322 15.42 33.23 28.03
CA PRO A 322 15.53 34.38 28.96
C PRO A 322 14.42 34.56 30.04
N PHE A 323 13.49 33.62 30.22
CA PHE A 323 12.26 33.85 31.01
C PHE A 323 12.31 33.41 32.48
N THR A 324 13.49 33.42 33.11
CA THR A 324 13.65 33.06 34.53
C THR A 324 12.80 33.93 35.45
N HIS A 325 12.72 35.22 35.14
CA HIS A 325 11.92 36.22 35.85
C HIS A 325 10.42 35.86 35.83
N ASP A 326 9.84 35.60 34.64
CA ASP A 326 8.43 35.20 34.51
C ASP A 326 8.10 33.90 35.29
N ILE A 327 9.04 32.95 35.33
CA ILE A 327 8.88 31.68 36.09
C ILE A 327 8.94 31.93 37.60
N GLU A 328 9.85 32.79 38.08
CA GLU A 328 10.00 33.12 39.50
C GLU A 328 8.78 33.89 40.02
N LEU A 329 8.23 34.85 39.26
CA LEU A 329 7.01 35.56 39.66
C LEU A 329 5.79 34.62 39.66
N LEU A 330 5.67 33.74 38.66
CA LEU A 330 4.66 32.67 38.64
C LEU A 330 4.77 31.77 39.87
N ARG A 331 6.00 31.39 40.27
CA ARG A 331 6.25 30.58 41.48
C ARG A 331 5.75 31.28 42.73
N ARG A 332 6.10 32.56 42.96
CA ARG A 332 5.73 33.28 44.19
C ARG A 332 4.22 33.48 44.32
N VAL A 333 3.54 33.79 43.21
CA VAL A 333 2.08 33.98 43.20
C VAL A 333 1.33 32.68 43.46
N VAL A 334 1.69 31.59 42.76
CA VAL A 334 0.97 30.32 42.91
C VAL A 334 1.29 29.64 44.25
N PHE A 335 2.46 29.93 44.85
CA PHE A 335 2.93 29.28 46.08
C PHE A 335 3.62 30.23 47.08
N PRO A 336 2.87 31.12 47.74
CA PRO A 336 3.43 32.17 48.57
C PRO A 336 4.11 31.70 49.88
N SER A 337 3.90 30.46 50.33
CA SER A 337 4.20 30.03 51.71
C SER A 337 5.07 28.76 51.85
N GLN A 338 5.63 28.21 50.77
CA GLN A 338 6.37 26.94 50.83
C GLN A 338 7.83 27.06 50.36
N THR A 339 8.72 26.23 50.93
CA THR A 339 10.10 26.01 50.49
C THR A 339 10.17 24.95 49.39
N TRP A 340 10.92 25.21 48.31
CA TRP A 340 10.82 24.45 47.06
C TRP A 340 11.96 23.47 46.85
N VAL A 341 11.64 22.30 46.26
CA VAL A 341 12.64 21.37 45.72
C VAL A 341 12.52 21.35 44.20
N PHE A 342 13.47 21.99 43.51
CA PHE A 342 13.63 21.81 42.06
C PHE A 342 14.21 20.43 41.78
N TYR A 343 13.48 19.58 41.06
CA TYR A 343 13.97 18.25 40.66
C TYR A 343 15.14 18.33 39.66
N SER A 344 15.31 19.47 38.98
CA SER A 344 16.44 19.78 38.09
C SER A 344 17.44 20.74 38.76
N ARG A 345 18.59 20.20 39.21
CA ARG A 345 19.73 21.00 39.72
C ARG A 345 20.21 22.08 38.75
N ARG A 346 19.99 21.93 37.43
CA ARG A 346 20.43 22.90 36.41
C ARG A 346 19.63 24.20 36.35
N HIS A 347 18.53 24.32 37.12
CA HIS A 347 17.67 25.52 37.10
C HIS A 347 17.53 26.19 38.46
N SER A 348 17.80 25.48 39.56
CA SER A 348 17.75 26.04 40.93
C SER A 348 18.74 27.19 41.14
N GLU A 349 19.95 27.11 40.58
CA GLU A 349 20.99 28.12 40.78
C GLU A 349 20.70 29.45 40.06
N SER A 350 19.92 29.43 38.97
CA SER A 350 19.58 30.64 38.18
C SER A 350 18.23 31.27 38.51
N LEU A 351 17.37 30.60 39.30
CA LEU A 351 16.02 31.08 39.62
C LEU A 351 15.92 31.77 40.98
N ASN A 352 17.00 31.77 41.78
CA ASN A 352 17.04 32.41 43.08
C ASN A 352 17.42 33.91 43.01
N SER A 353 16.97 34.61 41.95
CA SER A 353 17.12 36.07 41.88
C SER A 353 16.23 36.73 42.92
N ASP A 354 16.76 37.66 43.70
CA ASP A 354 15.92 38.51 44.53
C ASP A 354 15.01 39.37 43.64
N LEU A 355 13.71 39.40 43.93
CA LEU A 355 12.76 40.25 43.23
C LEU A 355 13.09 41.74 43.43
N GLN A 356 13.77 42.10 44.52
CA GLN A 356 14.23 43.47 44.76
C GLN A 356 15.41 43.89 43.87
N SER A 357 16.12 42.93 43.24
CA SER A 357 17.23 43.25 42.33
C SER A 357 16.78 43.45 40.87
N TRP A 358 15.48 43.35 40.59
CA TRP A 358 14.92 43.54 39.25
C TRP A 358 14.75 45.03 38.94
N SER A 359 15.11 45.43 37.71
CA SER A 359 14.87 46.79 37.24
C SER A 359 13.39 47.07 36.92
N ASP A 360 13.02 48.34 36.93
CA ASP A 360 11.67 48.83 36.62
C ASP A 360 11.14 48.32 35.27
N GLU A 361 12.01 48.22 34.27
CA GLU A 361 11.65 47.70 32.94
C GLU A 361 11.37 46.19 32.97
N GLN A 362 12.12 45.42 33.76
CA GLN A 362 11.84 43.99 33.96
C GLN A 362 10.48 43.80 34.64
N TRP A 363 10.17 44.60 35.67
CA TRP A 363 8.86 44.60 36.32
C TRP A 363 7.73 44.95 35.35
N ARG A 364 7.87 46.04 34.57
CA ARG A 364 6.89 46.44 33.55
C ARG A 364 6.64 45.35 32.51
N VAL A 365 7.68 44.70 32.00
CA VAL A 365 7.56 43.62 31.01
C VAL A 365 6.89 42.39 31.61
N VAL A 366 7.30 41.93 32.79
CA VAL A 366 6.76 40.72 33.41
C VAL A 366 5.32 40.92 33.88
N LEU A 367 4.95 42.07 34.47
CA LEU A 367 3.57 42.34 34.92
C LEU A 367 2.56 42.42 33.77
N LYS A 368 2.97 42.86 32.57
CA LYS A 368 2.10 42.83 31.37
C LYS A 368 1.76 41.39 30.95
N ARG A 369 2.72 40.47 31.08
CA ARG A 369 2.57 39.03 30.80
C ARG A 369 1.86 38.29 31.94
N PHE A 370 2.13 38.68 33.19
CA PHE A 370 1.64 38.04 34.40
C PHE A 370 1.10 39.06 35.43
N PRO A 371 -0.12 39.60 35.20
CA PRO A 371 -0.70 40.66 36.02
C PRO A 371 -1.03 40.24 37.46
N PHE A 372 -1.10 38.94 37.75
CA PHE A 372 -1.33 38.41 39.10
C PHE A 372 -0.13 38.62 40.05
N GLY A 373 1.06 38.90 39.51
CA GLY A 373 2.25 39.23 40.31
C GLY A 373 2.30 40.68 40.83
N TRP A 374 1.24 41.48 40.61
CA TRP A 374 1.20 42.90 40.96
C TRP A 374 1.54 43.19 42.43
N ASP A 375 1.00 42.41 43.38
CA ASP A 375 1.25 42.62 44.82
C ASP A 375 2.70 42.36 45.25
N HIS A 376 3.51 41.71 44.41
CA HIS A 376 4.95 41.55 44.65
C HIS A 376 5.81 42.69 44.09
N ALA A 377 5.23 43.61 43.31
CA ALA A 377 5.97 44.68 42.67
C ALA A 377 6.33 45.81 43.66
N PRO A 378 7.50 46.46 43.51
CA PRO A 378 7.89 47.63 44.29
C PRO A 378 6.81 48.72 44.27
N GLU A 379 6.73 49.50 45.35
CA GLU A 379 5.68 50.50 45.52
C GLU A 379 5.70 51.57 44.41
N HIS A 380 6.89 52.00 43.96
CA HIS A 380 7.01 52.96 42.86
C HIS A 380 6.49 52.41 41.52
N ILE A 381 6.57 51.09 41.30
CA ILE A 381 5.97 50.42 40.13
C ILE A 381 4.45 50.34 40.27
N ARG A 382 3.93 50.04 41.49
CA ARG A 382 2.48 49.98 41.74
C ARG A 382 1.79 51.35 41.65
N ASN A 383 2.54 52.42 41.88
CA ASN A 383 2.09 53.81 41.75
C ASN A 383 2.10 54.33 40.30
N ASP A 384 2.63 53.58 39.33
CA ASP A 384 2.52 53.91 37.90
C ASP A 384 1.08 53.69 37.38
N ILE A 385 0.33 54.78 37.28
CA ILE A 385 -1.10 54.78 36.87
C ILE A 385 -1.29 54.19 35.47
N ALA A 386 -0.37 54.43 34.54
CA ALA A 386 -0.48 53.93 33.17
C ALA A 386 -0.29 52.40 33.13
N LEU A 387 0.75 51.91 33.81
CA LEU A 387 1.00 50.48 33.97
C LEU A 387 -0.16 49.81 34.72
N LYS A 388 -0.67 50.40 35.79
CA LYS A 388 -1.78 49.90 36.60
C LYS A 388 -3.04 49.65 35.77
N ASN A 389 -3.38 50.56 34.86
CA ASN A 389 -4.52 50.41 33.96
C ASN A 389 -4.28 49.33 32.89
N GLU A 390 -3.07 49.24 32.33
CA GLU A 390 -2.70 48.20 31.36
C GLU A 390 -2.70 46.79 31.99
N VAL A 391 -2.13 46.68 33.19
CA VAL A 391 -2.13 45.46 34.03
C VAL A 391 -3.57 45.07 34.35
N PHE A 392 -4.40 45.98 34.86
CA PHE A 392 -5.81 45.70 35.17
C PHE A 392 -6.60 45.20 33.95
N ALA A 393 -6.39 45.81 32.78
CA ALA A 393 -7.00 45.34 31.53
C ALA A 393 -6.47 43.95 31.10
N SER A 394 -5.20 43.64 31.36
CA SER A 394 -4.63 42.29 31.15
C SER A 394 -5.22 41.27 32.14
N LEU A 395 -5.44 41.70 33.39
CA LEU A 395 -5.98 40.91 34.49
C LEU A 395 -7.43 40.51 34.23
N ILE A 396 -8.28 41.46 33.83
CA ILE A 396 -9.65 41.22 33.35
C ILE A 396 -9.65 40.18 32.22
N ARG A 397 -8.76 40.35 31.23
CA ARG A 397 -8.65 39.39 30.12
C ARG A 397 -8.29 38.00 30.63
N GLN A 398 -7.20 37.84 31.38
CA GLN A 398 -6.72 36.51 31.82
C GLN A 398 -7.70 35.81 32.78
N ALA A 399 -8.36 36.56 33.67
CA ALA A 399 -9.38 36.04 34.59
C ALA A 399 -10.61 35.45 33.88
N ALA A 400 -11.01 36.03 32.73
CA ALA A 400 -12.10 35.50 31.92
C ALA A 400 -11.77 34.16 31.23
N LEU A 401 -10.49 33.83 31.09
CA LEU A 401 -10.03 32.63 30.37
C LEU A 401 -9.91 31.42 31.32
N ASP A 402 -9.33 31.59 32.51
CA ASP A 402 -9.29 30.53 33.53
C ASP A 402 -9.61 31.09 34.94
N PRO A 403 -10.75 30.72 35.55
CA PRO A 403 -11.10 31.17 36.90
C PRO A 403 -10.23 30.57 38.01
N PHE A 404 -9.31 29.64 37.72
CA PHE A 404 -8.22 29.32 38.65
C PHE A 404 -7.47 30.57 39.12
N TRP A 405 -7.25 31.52 38.19
CA TRP A 405 -6.59 32.78 38.50
C TRP A 405 -7.37 33.66 39.48
N ALA A 406 -8.67 33.38 39.69
CA ALA A 406 -9.50 34.16 40.60
C ALA A 406 -9.16 34.01 42.08
N ASN A 407 -8.34 33.01 42.42
CA ASN A 407 -7.82 32.81 43.77
C ASN A 407 -6.53 33.63 44.03
N TYR A 408 -5.95 34.22 42.98
CA TYR A 408 -4.67 34.95 43.02
C TYR A 408 -4.83 36.41 42.61
N PHE A 409 -6.01 37.00 42.86
CA PHE A 409 -6.23 38.41 42.55
C PHE A 409 -5.40 39.31 43.45
N PRO A 410 -4.65 40.28 42.88
CA PRO A 410 -3.97 41.28 43.68
C PRO A 410 -4.97 42.07 44.52
N THR A 411 -4.63 42.24 45.78
CA THR A 411 -5.47 42.78 46.86
C THR A 411 -6.03 44.15 46.47
N GLU A 412 -5.22 44.95 45.79
CA GLU A 412 -5.55 46.30 45.32
C GLU A 412 -6.66 46.36 44.26
N PHE A 413 -6.88 45.30 43.48
CA PHE A 413 -7.94 45.26 42.45
C PHE A 413 -9.21 44.55 42.93
N ALA A 414 -9.16 43.83 44.05
CA ALA A 414 -10.22 42.92 44.50
C ALA A 414 -11.55 43.61 44.84
N GLY A 415 -11.56 44.93 45.07
CA GLY A 415 -12.74 45.74 45.39
C GLY A 415 -13.43 46.43 44.21
N ARG A 416 -12.93 46.32 42.97
CA ARG A 416 -13.55 47.02 41.82
C ARG A 416 -14.83 46.33 41.34
N ALA A 417 -15.89 47.12 41.10
CA ALA A 417 -17.21 46.61 40.74
C ALA A 417 -17.24 45.92 39.36
N GLU A 418 -16.65 46.55 38.34
CA GLU A 418 -16.51 46.03 36.97
C GLU A 418 -15.85 44.65 36.98
N PHE A 419 -14.82 44.52 37.84
CA PHE A 419 -14.05 43.30 38.02
C PHE A 419 -14.90 42.20 38.67
N THR A 420 -15.62 42.54 39.74
CA THR A 420 -16.46 41.61 40.49
C THR A 420 -17.57 41.02 39.63
N GLN A 421 -18.19 41.83 38.76
CA GLN A 421 -19.22 41.35 37.82
C GLN A 421 -18.65 40.39 36.78
N LEU A 422 -17.55 40.75 36.13
CA LEU A 422 -16.93 39.91 35.10
C LEU A 422 -16.35 38.61 35.66
N ALA A 423 -15.82 38.64 36.89
CA ALA A 423 -15.43 37.44 37.61
C ALA A 423 -16.63 36.52 37.91
N LYS A 424 -17.78 37.07 38.36
CA LYS A 424 -19.02 36.30 38.56
C LYS A 424 -19.50 35.65 37.27
N GLU A 425 -19.55 36.38 36.16
CA GLU A 425 -19.97 35.83 34.87
C GLU A 425 -19.03 34.73 34.37
N SER A 426 -17.71 34.91 34.54
CA SER A 426 -16.70 33.92 34.18
C SER A 426 -16.80 32.64 35.04
N TRP A 427 -17.02 32.79 36.35
CA TRP A 427 -17.29 31.66 37.25
C TRP A 427 -18.61 30.97 36.89
N LYS A 428 -19.68 31.72 36.58
CA LYS A 428 -20.97 31.17 36.14
C LYS A 428 -20.81 30.29 34.89
N GLU A 429 -20.12 30.79 33.86
CA GLU A 429 -19.86 30.03 32.64
C GLU A 429 -19.00 28.79 32.91
N HIS A 430 -17.91 28.93 33.69
CA HIS A 430 -17.01 27.83 34.01
C HIS A 430 -17.70 26.73 34.82
N LEU A 431 -18.41 27.09 35.89
CA LEU A 431 -19.09 26.12 36.75
C LEU A 431 -20.15 25.34 35.98
N THR A 432 -20.85 25.98 35.03
CA THR A 432 -21.83 25.32 34.14
C THR A 432 -21.20 24.28 33.20
N LYS A 433 -19.91 24.44 32.86
CA LYS A 433 -19.15 23.57 31.95
C LYS A 433 -18.29 22.52 32.68
N SER A 434 -17.70 22.91 33.82
CA SER A 434 -16.75 22.12 34.60
C SER A 434 -16.94 22.45 36.09
N PRO A 435 -17.85 21.75 36.78
CA PRO A 435 -18.12 22.02 38.18
C PRO A 435 -16.96 21.56 39.06
N VAL A 436 -16.73 22.29 40.16
CA VAL A 436 -15.69 21.98 41.16
C VAL A 436 -16.31 21.74 42.54
N LYS A 437 -15.53 21.24 43.52
CA LYS A 437 -15.96 21.16 44.92
C LYS A 437 -16.21 22.58 45.47
N LEU A 438 -17.23 22.76 46.32
CA LEU A 438 -17.61 24.06 46.89
C LEU A 438 -16.43 24.81 47.54
N SER A 439 -15.54 24.08 48.22
CA SER A 439 -14.33 24.63 48.85
C SER A 439 -13.29 25.22 47.89
N LYS A 440 -13.47 25.07 46.58
CA LYS A 440 -12.65 25.71 45.54
C LYS A 440 -13.30 26.97 44.94
N ILE A 441 -14.55 27.27 45.29
CA ILE A 441 -15.25 28.49 44.87
C ILE A 441 -15.01 29.55 45.94
N PRO A 442 -14.54 30.76 45.60
CA PRO A 442 -14.37 31.85 46.57
C PRO A 442 -15.66 32.11 47.35
N GLU A 443 -15.57 32.19 48.67
CA GLU A 443 -16.72 32.31 49.59
C GLU A 443 -17.64 33.50 49.24
N LYS A 444 -17.05 34.63 48.83
CA LYS A 444 -17.75 35.82 48.32
C LYS A 444 -18.63 35.60 47.08
N PHE A 445 -18.51 34.45 46.39
CA PHE A 445 -19.34 34.07 45.26
C PHE A 445 -20.34 32.95 45.61
N LEU A 446 -20.16 32.22 46.72
CA LEU A 446 -21.09 31.18 47.17
C LEU A 446 -22.46 31.73 47.60
N SER A 447 -22.50 33.00 48.02
CA SER A 447 -23.72 33.73 48.34
C SER A 447 -24.52 34.18 47.11
N ASP A 448 -23.97 34.10 45.90
CA ASP A 448 -24.67 34.51 44.68
C ASP A 448 -25.54 33.37 44.11
N PRO A 449 -26.87 33.55 44.01
CA PRO A 449 -27.76 32.49 43.55
C PRO A 449 -27.50 32.06 42.09
N ASN A 450 -26.94 32.94 41.25
CA ASN A 450 -26.59 32.59 39.88
C ASN A 450 -25.38 31.65 39.82
N ILE A 451 -24.41 31.86 40.71
CA ILE A 451 -23.21 31.01 40.83
C ILE A 451 -23.61 29.63 41.35
N ARG A 452 -24.45 29.58 42.40
CA ARG A 452 -24.96 28.33 42.95
C ARG A 452 -25.78 27.54 41.93
N LYS A 453 -26.67 28.20 41.16
CA LYS A 453 -27.43 27.57 40.08
C LYS A 453 -26.53 27.04 38.96
N ALA A 454 -25.55 27.82 38.52
CA ALA A 454 -24.58 27.39 37.51
C ALA A 454 -23.74 26.19 37.95
N TRP A 455 -23.34 26.14 39.22
CA TRP A 455 -22.65 25.01 39.82
C TRP A 455 -23.50 23.74 39.87
N GLN A 456 -24.79 23.86 40.23
CA GLN A 456 -25.75 22.75 40.20
C GLN A 456 -25.95 22.21 38.77
N THR A 457 -26.28 23.09 37.82
CA THR A 457 -26.42 22.72 36.39
C THR A 457 -25.14 22.14 35.82
N GLY A 458 -23.98 22.62 36.27
CA GLY A 458 -22.67 22.06 35.95
C GLY A 458 -22.54 20.60 36.35
N TRP A 459 -22.88 20.26 37.60
CA TRP A 459 -22.87 18.88 38.07
C TRP A 459 -23.89 18.01 37.33
N GLU A 460 -25.12 18.49 37.12
CA GLU A 460 -26.15 17.77 36.34
C GLU A 460 -25.68 17.45 34.90
N ASN A 461 -25.08 18.43 34.21
CA ASN A 461 -24.48 18.24 32.89
C ASN A 461 -23.34 17.23 32.94
N CYS A 462 -22.47 17.34 33.95
CA CYS A 462 -21.33 16.44 34.11
C CYS A 462 -21.78 14.99 34.33
N ALA A 463 -22.74 14.78 35.23
CA ALA A 463 -23.29 13.46 35.57
C ALA A 463 -24.14 12.85 34.45
N TYR A 464 -24.72 13.66 33.56
CA TYR A 464 -25.37 13.20 32.32
C TYR A 464 -24.37 12.80 31.23
N LEU A 465 -23.23 13.48 31.14
CA LEU A 465 -22.24 13.26 30.08
C LEU A 465 -21.25 12.11 30.38
N ARG A 466 -20.97 11.82 31.65
CA ARG A 466 -20.02 10.77 32.07
C ARG A 466 -20.52 10.01 33.30
N ALA A 467 -20.08 8.75 33.45
CA ALA A 467 -20.19 8.01 34.70
C ALA A 467 -19.25 8.66 35.75
N ILE A 468 -19.83 9.16 36.83
CA ILE A 468 -19.11 9.79 37.96
C ILE A 468 -19.30 8.93 39.21
N ASP A 469 -18.25 8.76 39.99
CA ASP A 469 -18.29 8.07 41.28
C ASP A 469 -19.01 8.89 42.35
N ALA A 470 -19.68 8.24 43.31
CA ALA A 470 -20.39 8.94 44.39
C ALA A 470 -19.42 9.82 45.22
N VAL A 471 -18.19 9.32 45.44
CA VAL A 471 -17.13 9.98 46.23
C VAL A 471 -16.61 11.28 45.57
N GLU A 472 -16.81 11.44 44.27
CA GLU A 472 -16.41 12.66 43.55
C GLU A 472 -17.46 13.78 43.68
N ILE A 473 -18.73 13.43 43.95
CA ILE A 473 -19.87 14.34 43.91
C ILE A 473 -20.11 14.96 45.30
N PRO A 474 -20.28 16.29 45.41
CA PRO A 474 -20.63 16.94 46.67
C PRO A 474 -21.98 16.47 47.21
N GLU A 475 -22.08 16.24 48.51
CA GLU A 475 -23.28 15.71 49.17
C GLU A 475 -24.54 16.56 48.90
N GLN A 476 -24.39 17.89 48.81
CA GLN A 476 -25.49 18.82 48.51
C GLN A 476 -26.04 18.66 47.07
N ILE A 477 -25.30 18.00 46.17
CA ILE A 477 -25.74 17.64 44.81
C ILE A 477 -26.40 16.27 44.81
N LEU A 478 -25.89 15.31 45.59
CA LEU A 478 -26.52 13.98 45.74
C LEU A 478 -27.94 14.07 46.32
N GLN A 479 -28.18 15.05 47.19
CA GLN A 479 -29.49 15.36 47.78
C GLN A 479 -30.47 16.07 46.81
N MET A 480 -30.10 16.35 45.56
CA MET A 480 -30.99 16.99 44.58
C MET A 480 -31.80 15.97 43.76
N ASP A 481 -33.13 16.05 43.84
CA ASP A 481 -34.05 15.19 43.08
C ASP A 481 -33.80 15.23 41.55
N THR A 482 -33.41 16.39 41.02
CA THR A 482 -33.11 16.58 39.58
C THR A 482 -31.79 15.95 39.14
N PHE A 483 -30.87 15.68 40.07
CA PHE A 483 -29.54 15.17 39.77
C PHE A 483 -29.52 13.65 39.57
N LYS A 484 -30.22 12.88 40.41
CA LYS A 484 -30.20 11.40 40.36
C LYS A 484 -30.62 10.82 38.99
N PRO A 485 -31.65 11.32 38.29
CA PRO A 485 -31.98 10.86 36.93
C PRO A 485 -30.90 11.19 35.88
N ARG A 486 -30.25 12.36 36.00
CA ARG A 486 -29.14 12.75 35.11
C ARG A 486 -27.94 11.84 35.30
N TRP A 487 -27.59 11.55 36.55
CA TRP A 487 -26.49 10.67 36.94
C TRP A 487 -26.71 9.22 36.48
N ALA A 488 -27.92 8.69 36.64
CA ALA A 488 -28.32 7.40 36.10
C ALA A 488 -28.13 7.34 34.57
N ALA A 489 -28.53 8.38 33.84
CA ALA A 489 -28.38 8.44 32.37
C ALA A 489 -26.91 8.45 31.91
N GLY A 490 -26.00 9.12 32.62
CA GLY A 490 -24.57 9.08 32.32
C GLY A 490 -23.95 7.69 32.54
N TRP A 491 -24.41 6.97 33.57
CA TRP A 491 -24.03 5.58 33.82
C TRP A 491 -24.56 4.62 32.74
N VAL A 492 -25.85 4.74 32.36
CA VAL A 492 -26.43 4.00 31.23
C VAL A 492 -25.60 4.20 29.95
N LYS A 493 -25.30 5.47 29.62
CA LYS A 493 -24.51 5.81 28.44
C LYS A 493 -23.10 5.24 28.48
N ALA A 494 -22.44 5.25 29.64
CA ALA A 494 -21.11 4.66 29.81
C ALA A 494 -21.13 3.14 29.62
N LEU A 495 -22.14 2.46 30.19
CA LEU A 495 -22.31 1.01 30.07
C LEU A 495 -22.52 0.57 28.61
N SER A 496 -23.41 1.23 27.87
CA SER A 496 -23.68 0.91 26.46
C SER A 496 -22.47 1.03 25.51
N HIS A 497 -21.39 1.69 25.94
CA HIS A 497 -20.15 1.88 25.18
C HIS A 497 -18.93 1.21 25.84
N ALA A 498 -19.11 0.49 26.95
CA ALA A 498 -18.02 -0.09 27.73
C ALA A 498 -17.41 -1.32 27.05
N ALA A 499 -16.09 -1.45 27.13
CA ALA A 499 -15.39 -2.72 26.86
C ALA A 499 -15.32 -3.57 28.15
N LEU A 500 -15.01 -4.87 28.04
CA LEU A 500 -14.92 -5.81 29.17
C LEU A 500 -14.17 -5.28 30.41
N LYS A 501 -12.99 -4.69 30.18
CA LYS A 501 -12.15 -4.16 31.27
C LYS A 501 -12.87 -3.04 32.05
N ASP A 502 -13.65 -2.24 31.35
CA ASP A 502 -14.42 -1.14 31.91
C ASP A 502 -15.70 -1.66 32.58
N LEU A 503 -16.40 -2.67 32.01
CA LEU A 503 -17.55 -3.32 32.65
C LEU A 503 -17.21 -3.90 34.03
N LYS A 504 -16.04 -4.54 34.17
CA LYS A 504 -15.53 -5.05 35.46
C LYS A 504 -15.14 -3.95 36.45
N ALA A 505 -14.75 -2.78 35.97
CA ALA A 505 -14.51 -1.61 36.81
C ALA A 505 -15.84 -0.96 37.23
N TYR A 506 -16.78 -0.83 36.29
CA TYR A 506 -18.11 -0.26 36.52
C TYR A 506 -18.95 -1.13 37.47
N SER A 507 -18.88 -2.47 37.42
CA SER A 507 -19.56 -3.33 38.40
C SER A 507 -19.12 -3.12 39.86
N LYS A 508 -17.97 -2.48 40.08
CA LYS A 508 -17.49 -2.06 41.41
C LYS A 508 -17.72 -0.58 41.73
N ARG A 509 -18.01 0.25 40.73
CA ARG A 509 -18.10 1.72 40.84
C ARG A 509 -19.50 2.29 40.65
N ILE A 510 -20.45 1.54 40.08
CA ILE A 510 -21.86 1.92 40.06
C ILE A 510 -22.34 2.01 41.52
N PRO A 511 -22.79 3.19 41.99
CA PRO A 511 -23.34 3.34 43.33
C PRO A 511 -24.54 2.40 43.52
N HIS A 512 -24.67 1.80 44.71
CA HIS A 512 -25.78 0.90 45.05
C HIS A 512 -27.15 1.52 44.71
N GLU A 513 -27.34 2.79 45.06
CA GLU A 513 -28.55 3.57 44.78
C GLU A 513 -28.91 3.75 43.31
N LEU A 514 -27.93 3.61 42.40
CA LEU A 514 -28.18 3.62 40.95
C LEU A 514 -28.35 2.22 40.38
N ARG A 515 -27.75 1.20 41.00
CA ARG A 515 -27.88 -0.21 40.56
C ARG A 515 -29.33 -0.68 40.57
N GLU A 516 -30.10 -0.25 41.57
CA GLU A 516 -31.53 -0.58 41.70
C GLU A 516 -32.45 0.16 40.71
N LEU A 517 -31.94 1.16 39.96
CA LEU A 517 -32.76 1.86 38.98
C LEU A 517 -32.96 0.98 37.73
N PRO A 518 -34.21 0.75 37.27
CA PRO A 518 -34.50 -0.20 36.19
C PRO A 518 -33.67 0.02 34.92
N ASN A 519 -33.51 1.28 34.50
CA ASN A 519 -32.76 1.64 33.30
C ASN A 519 -31.24 1.38 33.42
N VAL A 520 -30.65 1.60 34.60
CA VAL A 520 -29.22 1.30 34.86
C VAL A 520 -29.02 -0.21 34.91
N ARG A 521 -29.91 -0.93 35.59
CA ARG A 521 -29.88 -2.40 35.67
C ARG A 521 -30.03 -3.04 34.29
N GLU A 522 -30.99 -2.60 33.48
CA GLU A 522 -31.20 -3.06 32.11
C GLU A 522 -29.97 -2.78 31.23
N ALA A 523 -29.42 -1.55 31.28
CA ALA A 523 -28.21 -1.20 30.54
C ALA A 523 -27.00 -2.06 30.95
N PHE A 524 -26.86 -2.36 32.24
CA PHE A 524 -25.80 -3.22 32.77
C PHE A 524 -25.94 -4.67 32.26
N ILE A 525 -27.15 -5.23 32.33
CA ILE A 525 -27.49 -6.56 31.80
C ILE A 525 -27.19 -6.64 30.30
N ASN A 526 -27.72 -5.70 29.52
CA ASN A 526 -27.58 -5.69 28.06
C ASN A 526 -26.11 -5.54 27.62
N SER A 527 -25.33 -4.75 28.35
CA SER A 527 -23.90 -4.56 28.06
C SER A 527 -23.08 -5.82 28.37
N TRP A 528 -23.38 -6.51 29.47
CA TRP A 528 -22.79 -7.83 29.75
C TRP A 528 -23.20 -8.88 28.70
N GLN A 529 -24.48 -8.98 28.34
CA GLN A 529 -24.91 -9.91 27.28
C GLN A 529 -24.20 -9.63 25.94
N ALA A 530 -24.03 -8.34 25.57
CA ALA A 530 -23.32 -7.96 24.36
C ALA A 530 -21.83 -8.34 24.41
N GLU A 531 -21.18 -8.20 25.57
CA GLU A 531 -19.77 -8.56 25.72
C GLU A 531 -19.55 -10.08 25.79
N LEU A 532 -20.44 -10.83 26.45
CA LEU A 532 -20.41 -12.29 26.48
C LEU A 532 -20.57 -12.91 25.07
N ARG A 533 -21.38 -12.29 24.20
CA ARG A 533 -21.47 -12.66 22.77
C ARG A 533 -20.20 -12.36 21.96
N ARG A 534 -19.34 -11.44 22.42
CA ARG A 534 -18.09 -11.06 21.73
C ARG A 534 -16.87 -11.80 22.24
N SER A 535 -16.78 -11.96 23.56
CA SER A 535 -15.62 -12.51 24.26
C SER A 535 -16.10 -13.48 25.34
N PRO A 536 -16.31 -14.75 24.99
CA PRO A 536 -16.77 -15.78 25.92
C PRO A 536 -15.85 -15.98 27.13
N GLU A 537 -14.54 -15.80 26.97
CA GLU A 537 -13.58 -15.82 28.10
C GLU A 537 -13.92 -14.84 29.24
N SER A 538 -14.81 -13.88 29.00
CA SER A 538 -15.36 -12.95 29.98
C SER A 538 -16.29 -13.60 31.01
N PHE A 539 -16.84 -14.80 30.75
CA PHE A 539 -17.81 -15.45 31.65
C PHE A 539 -17.28 -15.63 33.07
N LYS A 540 -15.98 -15.92 33.24
CA LYS A 540 -15.27 -16.00 34.53
C LYS A 540 -15.26 -14.70 35.35
N HIS A 541 -15.87 -13.63 34.85
CA HIS A 541 -15.99 -12.31 35.49
C HIS A 541 -17.43 -11.78 35.54
N VAL A 542 -18.42 -12.59 35.13
CA VAL A 542 -19.85 -12.23 35.24
C VAL A 542 -20.23 -12.15 36.72
N PRO A 543 -20.86 -11.05 37.18
CA PRO A 543 -21.39 -10.96 38.54
C PRO A 543 -22.44 -12.05 38.81
N GLU A 544 -22.44 -12.61 40.01
CA GLU A 544 -23.41 -13.62 40.48
C GLU A 544 -24.87 -13.22 40.19
N GLU A 545 -25.20 -11.95 40.42
CA GLU A 545 -26.49 -11.30 40.12
C GLU A 545 -27.00 -11.51 38.68
N LEU A 546 -26.11 -11.80 37.71
CA LEU A 546 -26.44 -11.99 36.30
C LEU A 546 -26.47 -13.46 35.86
N ILE A 547 -25.93 -14.39 36.64
CA ILE A 547 -25.78 -15.82 36.27
C ILE A 547 -27.16 -16.46 36.00
N ALA A 548 -28.17 -16.08 36.79
CA ALA A 548 -29.55 -16.59 36.67
C ALA A 548 -30.34 -16.05 35.46
N LEU A 549 -29.76 -15.20 34.61
CA LEU A 549 -30.49 -14.60 33.48
C LEU A 549 -30.46 -15.51 32.22
N PRO A 550 -31.59 -15.74 31.54
CA PRO A 550 -31.65 -16.61 30.34
C PRO A 550 -30.70 -16.21 29.21
N GLY A 551 -30.35 -14.93 29.08
CA GLY A 551 -29.39 -14.46 28.08
C GLY A 551 -27.94 -14.86 28.38
N VAL A 552 -27.60 -15.20 29.63
CA VAL A 552 -26.27 -15.68 30.03
C VAL A 552 -26.14 -17.18 29.79
N SER A 553 -27.16 -17.97 30.13
CA SER A 553 -27.18 -19.42 29.81
C SER A 553 -27.16 -19.67 28.30
N GLN A 554 -27.97 -18.95 27.51
CA GLN A 554 -27.94 -19.05 26.04
C GLN A 554 -26.57 -18.71 25.43
N ALA A 555 -25.86 -17.73 25.99
CA ALA A 555 -24.53 -17.37 25.52
C ALA A 555 -23.50 -18.46 25.87
N TRP A 556 -23.62 -19.08 27.05
CA TRP A 556 -22.83 -20.25 27.41
C TRP A 556 -23.10 -21.46 26.53
N GLU A 557 -24.37 -21.76 26.22
CA GLU A 557 -24.73 -22.83 25.28
C GLU A 557 -24.14 -22.60 23.88
N ALA A 558 -24.14 -21.36 23.40
CA ALA A 558 -23.52 -21.02 22.11
C ALA A 558 -22.00 -21.23 22.13
N GLU A 559 -21.34 -20.91 23.24
CA GLU A 559 -19.90 -21.12 23.41
C GLU A 559 -19.55 -22.60 23.56
N LEU A 560 -20.30 -23.36 24.36
CA LEU A 560 -20.05 -24.79 24.59
C LEU A 560 -20.20 -25.62 23.31
N ARG A 561 -21.14 -25.26 22.43
CA ARG A 561 -21.26 -25.86 21.09
C ARG A 561 -20.03 -25.61 20.19
N ARG A 562 -19.19 -24.62 20.53
CA ARG A 562 -18.00 -24.22 19.76
C ARG A 562 -16.68 -24.64 20.40
N TYR A 563 -16.60 -24.55 21.73
CA TYR A 563 -15.42 -24.82 22.55
C TYR A 563 -15.83 -25.58 23.82
N PRO A 564 -16.20 -26.87 23.71
CA PRO A 564 -16.76 -27.64 24.83
C PRO A 564 -15.77 -27.83 26.00
N ALA A 565 -14.46 -27.69 25.77
CA ALA A 565 -13.45 -27.69 26.84
C ALA A 565 -13.59 -26.52 27.84
N SER A 566 -14.39 -25.49 27.53
CA SER A 566 -14.69 -24.36 28.44
C SER A 566 -15.70 -24.70 29.55
N PHE A 567 -16.29 -25.91 29.59
CA PHE A 567 -17.29 -26.28 30.60
C PHE A 567 -16.80 -26.21 32.04
N LYS A 568 -15.49 -26.42 32.26
CA LYS A 568 -14.83 -26.20 33.56
C LYS A 568 -14.90 -24.74 34.06
N ASP A 569 -15.11 -23.79 33.16
CA ASP A 569 -15.17 -22.35 33.44
C ASP A 569 -16.65 -21.87 33.57
N VAL A 570 -17.63 -22.75 33.29
CA VAL A 570 -19.06 -22.53 33.53
C VAL A 570 -19.34 -22.53 35.04
N PRO A 571 -20.11 -21.57 35.58
CA PRO A 571 -20.57 -21.59 36.98
C PRO A 571 -21.35 -22.87 37.32
N ASP A 572 -21.21 -23.36 38.56
CA ASP A 572 -21.80 -24.64 38.98
C ASP A 572 -23.34 -24.65 38.81
N GLU A 573 -24.00 -23.51 39.04
CA GLU A 573 -25.45 -23.34 38.87
C GLU A 573 -25.92 -23.53 37.42
N LEU A 574 -25.05 -23.21 36.45
CA LEU A 574 -25.34 -23.39 35.02
C LEU A 574 -24.94 -24.78 34.52
N ARG A 575 -23.98 -25.46 35.16
CA ARG A 575 -23.62 -26.86 34.80
C ARG A 575 -24.75 -27.85 35.05
N GLU A 576 -25.63 -27.56 36.00
CA GLU A 576 -26.81 -28.40 36.29
C GLU A 576 -28.00 -28.11 35.36
N MET A 577 -27.94 -27.10 34.49
CA MET A 577 -28.99 -26.85 33.50
C MET A 577 -28.94 -27.88 32.36
N PRO A 578 -30.06 -28.57 32.05
CA PRO A 578 -30.09 -29.56 30.98
C PRO A 578 -29.66 -29.04 29.60
N SER A 579 -30.07 -27.81 29.23
CA SER A 579 -29.72 -27.22 27.94
C SER A 579 -28.23 -26.89 27.80
N VAL A 580 -27.57 -26.54 28.90
CA VAL A 580 -26.12 -26.29 28.97
C VAL A 580 -25.34 -27.59 28.84
N ARG A 581 -25.78 -28.67 29.51
CA ARG A 581 -25.21 -30.02 29.33
C ARG A 581 -25.44 -30.56 27.91
N GLU A 582 -26.60 -30.35 27.32
CA GLU A 582 -26.89 -30.75 25.94
C GLU A 582 -26.00 -30.00 24.94
N ALA A 583 -25.87 -28.67 25.09
CA ALA A 583 -24.99 -27.85 24.27
C ALA A 583 -23.51 -28.27 24.38
N TRP A 584 -23.08 -28.73 25.56
CA TRP A 584 -21.75 -29.27 25.80
C TRP A 584 -21.49 -30.59 25.06
N ILE A 585 -22.44 -31.52 25.11
CA ILE A 585 -22.39 -32.79 24.36
C ILE A 585 -22.38 -32.52 22.85
N GLN A 586 -23.27 -31.65 22.36
CA GLN A 586 -23.31 -31.22 20.96
C GLN A 586 -21.98 -30.60 20.49
N GLY A 587 -21.33 -29.81 21.35
CA GLY A 587 -20.02 -29.24 21.08
C GLY A 587 -18.92 -30.30 20.94
N TRP A 588 -18.90 -31.29 21.84
CA TRP A 588 -17.97 -32.42 21.73
C TRP A 588 -18.23 -33.29 20.51
N GLU A 589 -19.50 -33.55 20.15
CA GLU A 589 -19.82 -34.21 18.88
C GLU A 589 -19.27 -33.42 17.70
N GLY A 590 -19.54 -32.10 17.64
CA GLY A 590 -19.05 -31.22 16.58
C GLY A 590 -17.52 -31.23 16.47
N GLN A 591 -16.83 -31.18 17.62
CA GLN A 591 -15.36 -31.22 17.67
C GLN A 591 -14.80 -32.58 17.25
N LEU A 592 -15.39 -33.70 17.69
CA LEU A 592 -14.90 -35.05 17.36
C LEU A 592 -15.10 -35.41 15.88
N ARG A 593 -16.14 -34.87 15.20
CA ARG A 593 -16.32 -35.03 13.74
C ARG A 593 -15.19 -34.44 12.91
N HIS A 594 -14.51 -33.40 13.41
CA HIS A 594 -13.48 -32.64 12.68
C HIS A 594 -12.06 -32.88 13.22
N PHE A 595 -11.94 -33.14 14.52
CA PHE A 595 -10.68 -33.27 15.26
C PHE A 595 -10.76 -34.48 16.18
N SER A 596 -10.79 -35.66 15.57
CA SER A 596 -10.92 -36.98 16.21
C SER A 596 -9.92 -37.20 17.38
N GLU A 597 -8.70 -36.68 17.27
CA GLU A 597 -7.69 -36.68 18.35
C GLU A 597 -8.14 -35.99 19.65
N SER A 598 -9.16 -35.14 19.60
CA SER A 598 -9.66 -34.38 20.76
C SER A 598 -10.27 -35.28 21.84
N PHE A 599 -10.57 -36.55 21.53
CA PHE A 599 -11.11 -37.51 22.50
C PHE A 599 -10.22 -37.70 23.74
N LYS A 600 -8.90 -37.52 23.62
CA LYS A 600 -7.98 -37.54 24.77
C LYS A 600 -8.28 -36.45 25.81
N TYR A 601 -8.91 -35.35 25.38
CA TYR A 601 -9.37 -34.24 26.22
C TYR A 601 -10.84 -34.34 26.62
N LEU A 602 -11.58 -35.35 26.12
CA LEU A 602 -12.96 -35.59 26.50
C LEU A 602 -13.01 -35.98 28.00
N PRO A 603 -13.85 -35.31 28.83
CA PRO A 603 -14.06 -35.66 30.23
C PRO A 603 -14.50 -37.11 30.40
N GLN A 604 -14.10 -37.75 31.51
CA GLN A 604 -14.39 -39.17 31.74
C GLN A 604 -15.90 -39.48 31.71
N GLU A 605 -16.72 -38.58 32.27
CA GLU A 605 -18.20 -38.69 32.29
C GLU A 605 -18.86 -38.67 30.90
N LEU A 606 -18.16 -38.21 29.86
CA LEU A 606 -18.67 -38.18 28.48
C LEU A 606 -18.09 -39.31 27.61
N ARG A 607 -17.02 -40.00 28.04
CA ARG A 607 -16.37 -41.05 27.23
C ARG A 607 -17.22 -42.30 27.05
N ASP A 608 -18.08 -42.59 28.02
CA ASP A 608 -18.93 -43.77 28.02
C ASP A 608 -20.25 -43.55 27.24
N LEU A 609 -20.49 -42.35 26.71
CA LEU A 609 -21.68 -42.03 25.91
C LEU A 609 -21.56 -42.60 24.48
N PRO A 610 -22.48 -43.49 24.04
CA PRO A 610 -22.39 -44.16 22.74
C PRO A 610 -22.32 -43.21 21.54
N ASN A 611 -23.13 -42.15 21.53
CA ASN A 611 -23.16 -41.15 20.46
C ASN A 611 -21.81 -40.44 20.26
N LEU A 612 -21.08 -40.14 21.34
CA LEU A 612 -19.75 -39.54 21.26
C LEU A 612 -18.70 -40.54 20.77
N ARG A 613 -18.81 -41.82 21.17
CA ARG A 613 -17.94 -42.89 20.69
C ARG A 613 -18.14 -43.16 19.19
N ASP A 614 -19.39 -43.27 18.74
CA ASP A 614 -19.73 -43.47 17.32
C ASP A 614 -19.29 -42.26 16.47
N THR A 615 -19.47 -41.04 17.01
CA THR A 615 -18.99 -39.81 16.38
C THR A 615 -17.46 -39.77 16.28
N TRP A 616 -16.75 -40.26 17.29
CA TRP A 616 -15.29 -40.34 17.30
C TRP A 616 -14.74 -41.32 16.25
N VAL A 617 -15.34 -42.51 16.16
CA VAL A 617 -15.04 -43.51 15.12
C VAL A 617 -15.29 -42.89 13.74
N SER A 618 -16.45 -42.27 13.54
CA SER A 618 -16.83 -41.62 12.28
C SER A 618 -15.89 -40.48 11.89
N GLY A 619 -15.40 -39.70 12.86
CA GLY A 619 -14.42 -38.64 12.65
C GLY A 619 -13.06 -39.17 12.19
N TRP A 620 -12.57 -40.25 12.79
CA TRP A 620 -11.36 -40.94 12.31
C TRP A 620 -11.56 -41.54 10.92
N GLU A 621 -12.70 -42.17 10.63
CA GLU A 621 -12.99 -42.66 9.28
C GLU A 621 -13.01 -41.55 8.23
N ALA A 622 -13.61 -40.40 8.53
CA ALA A 622 -13.62 -39.26 7.63
C ALA A 622 -12.20 -38.70 7.41
N GLN A 623 -11.43 -38.53 8.49
CA GLN A 623 -10.04 -38.07 8.41
C GLN A 623 -9.17 -39.02 7.57
N LEU A 624 -9.26 -40.34 7.80
CA LEU A 624 -8.46 -41.35 7.10
C LEU A 624 -8.82 -41.50 5.62
N ARG A 625 -10.04 -41.16 5.21
CA ARG A 625 -10.43 -41.09 3.79
C ARG A 625 -9.78 -39.91 3.05
N CYS A 626 -9.34 -38.87 3.76
CA CYS A 626 -8.68 -37.69 3.20
C CYS A 626 -7.15 -37.72 3.39
N SER A 627 -6.71 -38.08 4.60
CA SER A 627 -5.33 -38.14 5.09
C SER A 627 -5.06 -39.51 5.72
N PRO A 628 -4.96 -40.58 4.92
CA PRO A 628 -4.66 -41.93 5.40
C PRO A 628 -3.27 -42.06 6.04
N GLU A 629 -2.36 -41.11 5.82
CA GLU A 629 -1.09 -41.02 6.55
C GLU A 629 -1.27 -40.93 8.08
N SER A 630 -2.38 -40.35 8.57
CA SER A 630 -2.70 -40.21 10.00
C SER A 630 -3.08 -41.52 10.71
N PHE A 631 -3.06 -42.68 10.03
CA PHE A 631 -3.35 -43.98 10.67
C PHE A 631 -2.34 -44.35 11.78
N ALA A 632 -1.11 -43.81 11.69
CA ALA A 632 -0.11 -43.94 12.74
C ALA A 632 -0.50 -43.19 14.03
N ASP A 633 -1.37 -42.17 13.93
CA ASP A 633 -1.86 -41.35 15.04
C ASP A 633 -3.22 -41.84 15.57
N THR A 634 -3.95 -42.64 14.78
CA THR A 634 -5.22 -43.27 15.19
C THR A 634 -5.01 -44.16 16.43
N PRO A 635 -5.86 -44.09 17.47
CA PRO A 635 -5.78 -44.94 18.66
C PRO A 635 -5.77 -46.44 18.33
N ALA A 636 -4.99 -47.22 19.08
CA ALA A 636 -4.83 -48.66 18.82
C ALA A 636 -6.16 -49.43 18.82
N GLU A 637 -7.07 -49.11 19.75
CA GLU A 637 -8.41 -49.71 19.83
C GLU A 637 -9.28 -49.46 18.58
N LEU A 638 -9.02 -48.37 17.84
CA LEU A 638 -9.74 -48.05 16.61
C LEU A 638 -9.09 -48.68 15.36
N ARG A 639 -7.78 -48.97 15.37
CA ARG A 639 -7.09 -49.60 14.23
C ARG A 639 -7.60 -51.00 13.92
N GLU A 640 -8.02 -51.72 14.96
CA GLU A 640 -8.60 -53.06 14.84
C GLU A 640 -10.04 -53.06 14.31
N LEU A 641 -10.72 -51.91 14.27
CA LEU A 641 -12.08 -51.81 13.73
C LEU A 641 -12.07 -51.95 12.20
N PRO A 642 -12.85 -52.89 11.62
CA PRO A 642 -12.89 -53.10 10.17
C PRO A 642 -13.29 -51.86 9.37
N SER A 643 -14.15 -51.00 9.91
CA SER A 643 -14.60 -49.79 9.23
C SER A 643 -13.50 -48.73 9.12
N VAL A 644 -12.75 -48.50 10.20
CA VAL A 644 -11.57 -47.62 10.26
C VAL A 644 -10.47 -48.11 9.32
N ARG A 645 -10.16 -49.41 9.35
CA ARG A 645 -9.17 -50.01 8.42
C ARG A 645 -9.60 -49.91 6.96
N ASN A 646 -10.89 -50.10 6.66
CA ASN A 646 -11.40 -49.89 5.30
C ASN A 646 -11.34 -48.42 4.87
N ALA A 647 -11.71 -47.47 5.76
CA ALA A 647 -11.61 -46.04 5.50
C ALA A 647 -10.17 -45.61 5.16
N TRP A 648 -9.19 -46.14 5.87
CA TRP A 648 -7.76 -45.96 5.61
C TRP A 648 -7.33 -46.48 4.22
N ILE A 649 -7.72 -47.71 3.88
CA ILE A 649 -7.44 -48.30 2.57
C ILE A 649 -8.07 -47.44 1.45
N SER A 650 -9.34 -47.04 1.61
CA SER A 650 -10.04 -46.21 0.63
C SER A 650 -9.43 -44.81 0.48
N GLY A 651 -8.88 -44.22 1.55
CA GLY A 651 -8.15 -42.96 1.49
C GLY A 651 -6.87 -43.08 0.63
N TRP A 652 -6.09 -44.14 0.84
CA TRP A 652 -4.91 -44.42 0.02
C TRP A 652 -5.28 -44.70 -1.45
N GLU A 653 -6.36 -45.42 -1.72
CA GLU A 653 -6.86 -45.59 -3.09
C GLU A 653 -7.25 -44.26 -3.73
N ALA A 654 -7.92 -43.35 -3.01
CA ALA A 654 -8.33 -42.04 -3.51
C ALA A 654 -7.10 -41.13 -3.80
N GLN A 655 -6.10 -41.15 -2.92
CA GLN A 655 -4.83 -40.47 -3.16
C GLN A 655 -4.07 -41.08 -4.35
N LEU A 656 -4.04 -42.41 -4.50
CA LEU A 656 -3.45 -43.07 -5.67
C LEU A 656 -4.16 -42.70 -6.97
N ARG A 657 -5.50 -42.62 -6.96
CA ARG A 657 -6.35 -42.21 -8.10
C ARG A 657 -6.10 -40.77 -8.57
N SER A 658 -5.55 -39.91 -7.72
CA SER A 658 -5.20 -38.53 -8.07
C SER A 658 -3.69 -38.32 -8.32
N LEU A 659 -2.82 -39.07 -7.63
CA LEU A 659 -1.38 -38.90 -7.70
C LEU A 659 -0.62 -40.26 -7.65
N PRO A 660 -0.41 -40.94 -8.78
CA PRO A 660 0.12 -42.31 -8.80
C PRO A 660 1.60 -42.42 -8.39
N LYS A 661 2.28 -41.28 -8.21
CA LYS A 661 3.64 -41.21 -7.63
C LYS A 661 3.66 -41.52 -6.13
N ILE A 662 2.53 -41.41 -5.43
CA ILE A 662 2.47 -41.55 -3.96
C ILE A 662 2.71 -43.00 -3.47
N TRP A 663 2.65 -43.99 -4.38
CA TRP A 663 2.98 -45.41 -4.14
C TRP A 663 4.30 -45.64 -3.38
N ARG A 664 5.30 -44.78 -3.55
CA ARG A 664 6.57 -44.87 -2.80
C ARG A 664 6.39 -44.69 -1.30
N HIS A 665 5.45 -43.83 -0.89
CA HIS A 665 5.12 -43.50 0.50
C HIS A 665 4.06 -44.43 1.11
N LEU A 666 3.50 -45.33 0.31
CA LEU A 666 2.46 -46.26 0.73
C LEU A 666 3.03 -47.33 1.69
N PRO A 667 2.36 -47.62 2.83
CA PRO A 667 2.72 -48.71 3.74
C PRO A 667 2.86 -50.06 3.02
N HIS A 668 3.81 -50.89 3.46
CA HIS A 668 4.11 -52.16 2.78
C HIS A 668 2.92 -53.13 2.78
N GLU A 669 2.13 -53.20 3.85
CA GLU A 669 0.94 -54.07 3.91
C GLU A 669 -0.11 -53.72 2.86
N LEU A 670 -0.22 -52.44 2.48
CA LEU A 670 -1.19 -51.97 1.49
C LEU A 670 -0.72 -52.21 0.06
N LYS A 671 0.59 -52.31 -0.19
CA LYS A 671 1.14 -52.61 -1.51
C LYS A 671 0.72 -54.00 -2.00
N GLU A 672 0.46 -54.94 -1.10
CA GLU A 672 0.03 -56.28 -1.49
C GLU A 672 -1.46 -56.43 -1.79
N LEU A 673 -2.29 -55.45 -1.41
CA LEU A 673 -3.73 -55.50 -1.65
C LEU A 673 -4.06 -55.31 -3.15
N PRO A 674 -4.80 -56.24 -3.80
CA PRO A 674 -5.14 -56.15 -5.23
C PRO A 674 -5.80 -54.81 -5.60
N ARG A 675 -6.84 -54.41 -4.86
CA ARG A 675 -7.56 -53.13 -5.09
C ARG A 675 -6.67 -51.88 -5.11
N VAL A 676 -5.56 -51.91 -4.37
CA VAL A 676 -4.60 -50.80 -4.26
C VAL A 676 -3.60 -50.84 -5.42
N LYS A 677 -3.12 -52.03 -5.80
CA LYS A 677 -2.36 -52.26 -7.05
C LYS A 677 -3.19 -51.82 -8.28
N ASP A 678 -4.47 -52.19 -8.34
CA ASP A 678 -5.38 -51.86 -9.46
C ASP A 678 -5.64 -50.34 -9.56
N ALA A 679 -5.85 -49.66 -8.42
CA ALA A 679 -5.97 -48.20 -8.37
C ALA A 679 -4.69 -47.50 -8.87
N TRP A 680 -3.52 -48.02 -8.50
CA TRP A 680 -2.23 -47.48 -8.96
C TRP A 680 -1.99 -47.69 -10.46
N ILE A 681 -2.24 -48.91 -10.96
CA ILE A 681 -2.12 -49.29 -12.36
C ILE A 681 -3.04 -48.42 -13.23
N SER A 682 -4.35 -48.41 -12.94
CA SER A 682 -5.35 -47.68 -13.73
C SER A 682 -5.06 -46.18 -13.81
N THR A 683 -4.50 -45.60 -12.75
CA THR A 683 -4.14 -44.17 -12.73
C THR A 683 -2.90 -43.88 -13.57
N TRP A 684 -1.87 -44.74 -13.54
CA TRP A 684 -0.73 -44.61 -14.44
C TRP A 684 -1.13 -44.82 -15.91
N GLU A 685 -2.07 -45.72 -16.21
CA GLU A 685 -2.61 -45.84 -17.57
C GLU A 685 -3.33 -44.55 -18.01
N ALA A 686 -4.17 -43.97 -17.15
CA ALA A 686 -4.88 -42.73 -17.44
C ALA A 686 -3.91 -41.55 -17.65
N GLU A 687 -2.87 -41.43 -16.82
CA GLU A 687 -1.84 -40.41 -16.96
C GLU A 687 -1.03 -40.56 -18.26
N LEU A 688 -0.74 -41.79 -18.72
CA LEU A 688 -0.08 -42.01 -20.01
C LEU A 688 -0.98 -41.73 -21.22
N ARG A 689 -2.27 -42.04 -21.13
CA ARG A 689 -3.28 -41.66 -22.15
C ARG A 689 -3.40 -40.13 -22.25
N ARG A 690 -3.28 -39.41 -21.13
CA ARG A 690 -3.28 -37.94 -21.06
C ARG A 690 -1.96 -37.32 -21.52
N SER A 691 -0.83 -37.92 -21.15
CA SER A 691 0.52 -37.39 -21.38
C SER A 691 1.52 -38.53 -21.58
N SER A 692 1.80 -38.86 -22.84
CA SER A 692 2.76 -39.92 -23.19
C SER A 692 4.22 -39.54 -22.88
N ARG A 693 4.47 -38.26 -22.59
CA ARG A 693 5.72 -37.75 -21.99
C ARG A 693 5.92 -38.21 -20.56
N SER A 694 4.85 -38.58 -19.84
CA SER A 694 4.93 -39.02 -18.44
C SER A 694 5.62 -40.39 -18.27
N TRP A 695 5.90 -41.13 -19.36
CA TRP A 695 6.61 -42.42 -19.38
C TRP A 695 7.93 -42.47 -18.60
N ILE A 696 8.73 -41.41 -18.65
CA ILE A 696 9.99 -41.33 -17.89
C ILE A 696 9.76 -41.40 -16.37
N ASN A 697 8.56 -41.06 -15.90
CA ASN A 697 8.17 -41.16 -14.49
C ASN A 697 7.54 -42.51 -14.13
N VAL A 698 7.21 -43.37 -15.12
CA VAL A 698 6.53 -44.64 -14.87
C VAL A 698 7.51 -45.60 -14.18
N PRO A 699 7.12 -46.22 -13.06
CA PRO A 699 7.91 -47.24 -12.35
C PRO A 699 8.40 -48.35 -13.29
N ALA A 700 9.60 -48.89 -13.02
CA ALA A 700 10.18 -49.94 -13.86
C ALA A 700 9.30 -51.20 -13.93
N GLU A 701 8.68 -51.58 -12.80
CA GLU A 701 7.70 -52.67 -12.68
C GLU A 701 6.53 -52.50 -13.66
N LEU A 702 5.95 -51.30 -13.76
CA LEU A 702 4.86 -51.02 -14.70
C LEU A 702 5.34 -50.91 -16.14
N ARG A 703 6.55 -50.38 -16.38
CA ARG A 703 7.14 -50.33 -17.74
C ARG A 703 7.44 -51.72 -18.32
N ALA A 704 7.62 -52.74 -17.48
CA ALA A 704 7.78 -54.13 -17.91
C ALA A 704 6.47 -54.77 -18.40
N LEU A 705 5.30 -54.21 -18.06
CA LEU A 705 4.01 -54.73 -18.47
C LEU A 705 3.70 -54.37 -19.94
N PRO A 706 3.29 -55.32 -20.80
CA PRO A 706 3.05 -55.05 -22.23
C PRO A 706 1.97 -54.00 -22.51
N ASN A 707 0.89 -53.95 -21.72
CA ASN A 707 -0.18 -52.96 -21.85
C ASN A 707 0.35 -51.52 -21.71
N PHE A 708 1.26 -51.28 -20.76
CA PHE A 708 1.85 -49.97 -20.51
C PHE A 708 2.66 -49.46 -21.70
N ARG A 709 3.49 -50.33 -22.30
CA ARG A 709 4.24 -50.00 -23.52
C ARG A 709 3.30 -49.69 -24.69
N GLN A 710 2.22 -50.45 -24.85
CA GLN A 710 1.24 -50.20 -25.91
C GLN A 710 0.47 -48.89 -25.70
N ILE A 711 0.03 -48.58 -24.48
CA ILE A 711 -0.64 -47.30 -24.14
C ILE A 711 0.27 -46.12 -24.43
N TRP A 712 1.56 -46.24 -24.13
CA TRP A 712 2.57 -45.22 -24.43
C TRP A 712 2.77 -45.00 -25.93
N ILE A 713 2.86 -46.08 -26.71
CA ILE A 713 2.94 -46.03 -28.19
C ILE A 713 1.69 -45.34 -28.76
N ASN A 714 0.49 -45.82 -28.42
CA ASN A 714 -0.78 -45.28 -28.92
C ASN A 714 -0.97 -43.79 -28.56
N GLY A 715 -0.52 -43.39 -27.37
CA GLY A 715 -0.59 -42.00 -26.94
C GLY A 715 0.34 -41.08 -27.74
N TRP A 716 1.59 -41.52 -28.04
CA TRP A 716 2.49 -40.77 -28.91
C TRP A 716 2.02 -40.73 -30.36
N GLU A 717 1.44 -41.82 -30.86
CA GLU A 717 0.79 -41.86 -32.18
C GLU A 717 -0.30 -40.79 -32.28
N MET A 718 -1.22 -40.75 -31.32
CA MET A 718 -2.29 -39.76 -31.26
C MET A 718 -1.75 -38.33 -31.13
N GLN A 719 -0.71 -38.10 -30.31
CA GLN A 719 -0.07 -36.78 -30.20
C GLN A 719 0.56 -36.32 -31.52
N LEU A 720 1.18 -37.22 -32.28
CA LEU A 720 1.75 -36.89 -33.59
C LEU A 720 0.68 -36.66 -34.66
N ARG A 721 -0.40 -37.45 -34.67
CA ARG A 721 -1.54 -37.24 -35.59
C ARG A 721 -2.18 -35.85 -35.41
N ASN A 722 -2.28 -35.38 -34.16
CA ASN A 722 -2.86 -34.08 -33.84
C ASN A 722 -1.87 -32.91 -33.94
N TYR A 723 -0.57 -33.16 -33.69
CA TYR A 723 0.47 -32.14 -33.61
C TYR A 723 1.80 -32.65 -34.20
N PRO A 724 1.94 -32.79 -35.53
CA PRO A 724 3.14 -33.39 -36.13
C PRO A 724 4.42 -32.59 -35.81
N ARG A 725 4.32 -31.28 -35.53
CA ARG A 725 5.43 -30.46 -35.05
C ARG A 725 6.09 -30.99 -33.75
N CYS A 726 5.44 -31.90 -33.00
CA CYS A 726 5.99 -32.45 -31.77
C CYS A 726 7.06 -33.57 -31.94
N TRP A 727 7.44 -33.93 -33.18
CA TRP A 727 8.43 -35.00 -33.47
C TRP A 727 9.73 -34.92 -32.66
N GLY A 728 10.30 -33.73 -32.49
CA GLY A 728 11.53 -33.56 -31.67
C GLY A 728 11.35 -33.88 -30.18
N SER A 729 10.11 -34.00 -29.69
CA SER A 729 9.78 -34.46 -28.34
C SER A 729 9.50 -35.96 -28.26
N VAL A 730 9.37 -36.65 -29.39
CA VAL A 730 9.11 -38.09 -29.42
C VAL A 730 10.35 -38.84 -28.90
N PRO A 731 10.20 -39.78 -27.96
CA PRO A 731 11.28 -40.64 -27.47
C PRO A 731 12.04 -41.29 -28.63
N TRP A 732 13.36 -41.38 -28.52
CA TRP A 732 14.21 -41.86 -29.62
C TRP A 732 13.89 -43.32 -29.96
N GLU A 733 13.54 -44.12 -28.95
CA GLU A 733 13.11 -45.52 -29.05
C GLU A 733 11.84 -45.69 -29.89
N LEU A 734 11.00 -44.65 -29.99
CA LEU A 734 9.80 -44.62 -30.83
C LEU A 734 10.10 -44.02 -32.20
N ARG A 735 11.03 -43.07 -32.30
CA ARG A 735 11.46 -42.50 -33.59
C ARG A 735 12.17 -43.52 -34.49
N GLU A 736 12.85 -44.52 -33.92
CA GLU A 736 13.46 -45.60 -34.70
C GLU A 736 12.44 -46.59 -35.30
N LEU A 737 11.18 -46.58 -34.85
CA LEU A 737 10.15 -47.47 -35.36
C LEU A 737 9.59 -46.96 -36.70
N PRO A 738 9.66 -47.76 -37.79
CA PRO A 738 9.15 -47.36 -39.12
C PRO A 738 7.71 -46.82 -39.11
N PHE A 739 6.85 -47.41 -38.29
CA PHE A 739 5.46 -46.98 -38.06
C PHE A 739 5.33 -45.50 -37.67
N PHE A 740 6.24 -44.99 -36.83
CA PHE A 740 6.18 -43.60 -36.36
C PHE A 740 6.58 -42.61 -37.45
N HIS A 741 7.46 -42.99 -38.38
CA HIS A 741 7.73 -42.22 -39.60
C HIS A 741 6.48 -42.10 -40.47
N ASP A 742 5.77 -43.22 -40.67
CA ASP A 742 4.59 -43.26 -41.50
C ASP A 742 3.47 -42.39 -40.91
N VAL A 743 3.21 -42.51 -39.60
CA VAL A 743 2.27 -41.66 -38.84
C VAL A 743 2.65 -40.18 -38.95
N TRP A 744 3.94 -39.83 -38.83
CA TRP A 744 4.40 -38.45 -38.86
C TRP A 744 4.24 -37.81 -40.25
N ILE A 745 4.54 -38.54 -41.32
CA ILE A 745 4.37 -38.09 -42.70
C ILE A 745 2.88 -37.90 -43.03
N SER A 746 2.00 -38.84 -42.66
CA SER A 746 0.56 -38.68 -42.87
C SER A 746 -0.04 -37.52 -42.07
N ALA A 747 0.48 -37.25 -40.86
CA ALA A 747 0.04 -36.12 -40.04
C ALA A 747 0.47 -34.77 -40.63
N TRP A 748 1.70 -34.63 -41.11
CA TRP A 748 2.11 -33.43 -41.87
C TRP A 748 1.33 -33.27 -43.17
N ALA A 749 1.05 -34.35 -43.90
CA ALA A 749 0.21 -34.30 -45.09
C ALA A 749 -1.21 -33.81 -44.77
N ALA A 750 -1.76 -34.12 -43.58
CA ALA A 750 -3.04 -33.58 -43.11
C ALA A 750 -2.92 -32.09 -42.72
N GLU A 751 -1.91 -31.70 -41.94
CA GLU A 751 -1.68 -30.30 -41.54
C GLU A 751 -1.55 -29.40 -42.79
N LEU A 752 -0.71 -29.77 -43.75
CA LEU A 752 -0.49 -28.98 -44.99
C LEU A 752 -1.72 -28.89 -45.90
N ARG A 753 -2.58 -29.91 -45.92
CA ARG A 753 -3.88 -29.85 -46.62
C ARG A 753 -4.86 -28.89 -45.94
N SER A 754 -4.83 -28.80 -44.61
CA SER A 754 -5.69 -27.90 -43.83
C SER A 754 -5.16 -26.45 -43.73
N SER A 755 -3.85 -26.27 -43.76
CA SER A 755 -3.15 -24.99 -43.55
C SER A 755 -1.87 -24.95 -44.39
N PRO A 756 -1.95 -24.53 -45.67
CA PRO A 756 -0.78 -24.40 -46.53
C PRO A 756 0.29 -23.44 -45.97
N GLU A 757 -0.09 -22.45 -45.16
CA GLU A 757 0.85 -21.52 -44.51
C GLU A 757 1.86 -22.24 -43.59
N SER A 758 1.52 -23.42 -43.09
CA SER A 758 2.37 -24.25 -42.23
C SER A 758 3.63 -24.77 -42.93
N LEU A 759 3.74 -24.60 -44.26
CA LEU A 759 4.91 -24.94 -45.07
C LEU A 759 6.22 -24.29 -44.61
N GLN A 760 6.17 -23.08 -44.05
CA GLN A 760 7.35 -22.39 -43.52
C GLN A 760 7.99 -23.10 -42.31
N HIS A 761 7.32 -24.11 -41.76
CA HIS A 761 7.74 -24.83 -40.56
C HIS A 761 7.99 -26.33 -40.79
N VAL A 762 7.99 -26.81 -42.05
CA VAL A 762 8.31 -28.21 -42.38
C VAL A 762 9.77 -28.52 -41.98
N PRO A 763 10.02 -29.44 -41.03
CA PRO A 763 11.37 -29.69 -40.54
C PRO A 763 12.23 -30.43 -41.56
N THR A 764 13.52 -30.09 -41.67
CA THR A 764 14.48 -30.80 -42.54
C THR A 764 14.51 -32.30 -42.26
N ALA A 765 14.31 -32.71 -41.00
CA ALA A 765 14.22 -34.12 -40.61
C ALA A 765 13.04 -34.86 -41.27
N LEU A 766 11.93 -34.19 -41.58
CA LEU A 766 10.83 -34.81 -42.33
C LEU A 766 11.28 -35.14 -43.76
N LEU A 767 12.09 -34.29 -44.37
CA LEU A 767 12.55 -34.45 -45.75
C LEU A 767 13.48 -35.65 -45.90
N GLU A 768 14.40 -35.85 -44.95
CA GLU A 768 15.28 -37.02 -44.96
C GLU A 768 14.50 -38.33 -44.74
N ILE A 769 13.47 -38.32 -43.88
CA ILE A 769 12.59 -39.49 -43.70
C ILE A 769 11.73 -39.73 -44.94
N ILE A 770 11.26 -38.68 -45.63
CA ILE A 770 10.58 -38.79 -46.93
C ILE A 770 11.51 -39.36 -48.00
N LYS A 771 12.78 -38.92 -48.08
CA LYS A 771 13.78 -39.50 -48.99
C LYS A 771 13.98 -40.99 -48.73
N GLU A 772 14.07 -41.41 -47.46
CA GLU A 772 14.25 -42.82 -47.13
C GLU A 772 12.99 -43.65 -47.44
N ALA A 773 11.81 -43.16 -47.07
CA ALA A 773 10.53 -43.81 -47.40
C ALA A 773 10.27 -43.91 -48.92
N LEU A 774 10.79 -42.96 -49.72
CA LEU A 774 10.79 -43.02 -51.18
C LEU A 774 11.73 -44.11 -51.71
N LYS A 775 12.93 -44.30 -51.14
CA LYS A 775 13.82 -45.41 -51.53
C LYS A 775 13.13 -46.77 -51.30
N ASP A 776 12.48 -46.92 -50.14
CA ASP A 776 11.77 -48.12 -49.67
C ASP A 776 10.48 -48.47 -50.44
N CYS A 777 10.00 -47.63 -51.38
CA CYS A 777 8.73 -47.82 -52.09
C CYS A 777 7.49 -48.01 -51.17
N ARG A 778 7.37 -47.29 -50.06
CA ARG A 778 6.22 -47.44 -49.14
C ARG A 778 4.93 -46.87 -49.74
N MET A 779 4.22 -47.68 -50.52
CA MET A 779 3.07 -47.29 -51.34
C MET A 779 1.99 -46.44 -50.62
N PRO A 780 1.49 -46.78 -49.42
CA PRO A 780 0.48 -45.96 -48.73
C PRO A 780 0.99 -44.57 -48.35
N LEU A 781 2.31 -44.41 -48.27
CA LEU A 781 2.96 -43.16 -47.96
C LEU A 781 3.12 -42.26 -49.19
N LEU A 782 3.11 -42.79 -50.42
CA LEU A 782 3.32 -42.00 -51.64
C LEU A 782 2.23 -40.93 -51.84
N GLU A 783 0.98 -41.18 -51.46
CA GLU A 783 -0.07 -40.15 -51.47
C GLU A 783 0.20 -39.04 -50.44
N SER A 784 0.61 -39.41 -49.22
CA SER A 784 0.95 -38.46 -48.16
C SER A 784 2.20 -37.65 -48.51
N ILE A 785 3.23 -38.29 -49.05
CA ILE A 785 4.45 -37.67 -49.58
C ILE A 785 4.13 -36.73 -50.73
N SER A 786 3.24 -37.12 -51.65
CA SER A 786 2.82 -36.25 -52.76
C SER A 786 2.12 -35.00 -52.23
N ALA A 787 1.19 -35.13 -51.27
CA ALA A 787 0.59 -33.98 -50.63
C ALA A 787 1.64 -33.05 -49.98
N VAL A 788 2.60 -33.60 -49.23
CA VAL A 788 3.68 -32.80 -48.60
C VAL A 788 4.58 -32.12 -49.64
N LEU A 789 4.98 -32.82 -50.72
CA LEU A 789 5.87 -32.29 -51.75
C LEU A 789 5.17 -31.23 -52.64
N PHE A 790 3.88 -31.40 -52.96
CA PHE A 790 3.20 -30.58 -53.96
C PHE A 790 2.34 -29.43 -53.40
N SER A 791 2.09 -29.38 -52.08
CA SER A 791 1.48 -28.21 -51.47
C SER A 791 2.34 -26.93 -51.57
N ALA A 792 3.63 -27.03 -51.93
CA ALA A 792 4.60 -25.94 -51.79
C ALA A 792 5.37 -25.58 -53.08
N PRO A 793 4.97 -24.52 -53.81
CA PRO A 793 5.64 -24.06 -55.02
C PRO A 793 7.15 -23.79 -54.88
N GLU A 794 7.54 -23.10 -53.82
CA GLU A 794 8.94 -22.70 -53.59
C GLU A 794 9.83 -23.90 -53.20
N PHE A 795 9.22 -24.90 -52.54
CA PHE A 795 9.90 -26.07 -52.00
C PHE A 795 10.34 -27.04 -53.09
N VAL A 796 9.43 -27.34 -54.03
CA VAL A 796 9.65 -28.16 -55.24
C VAL A 796 10.87 -27.67 -56.02
N CYS A 797 11.08 -26.36 -56.11
CA CYS A 797 12.18 -25.77 -56.86
C CYS A 797 13.57 -26.02 -56.26
N SER A 798 13.67 -26.25 -54.94
CA SER A 798 14.94 -26.47 -54.24
C SER A 798 15.33 -27.96 -54.12
N GLN A 799 14.40 -28.88 -54.38
CA GLN A 799 14.55 -30.32 -54.13
C GLN A 799 14.32 -31.17 -55.39
N LYS A 800 14.98 -30.77 -56.50
CA LYS A 800 14.90 -31.49 -57.80
C LYS A 800 15.17 -32.99 -57.68
N GLU A 801 16.09 -33.37 -56.79
CA GLU A 801 16.45 -34.77 -56.51
C GLU A 801 15.28 -35.56 -55.90
N MET A 802 14.52 -34.96 -54.97
CA MET A 802 13.33 -35.61 -54.40
C MET A 802 12.21 -35.75 -55.42
N PHE A 803 11.99 -34.75 -56.28
CA PHE A 803 11.00 -34.88 -57.36
C PHE A 803 11.40 -35.94 -58.39
N ALA A 804 12.69 -36.01 -58.77
CA ALA A 804 13.18 -37.05 -59.68
C ALA A 804 13.09 -38.46 -59.06
N LEU A 805 13.39 -38.61 -57.77
CA LEU A 805 13.22 -39.87 -57.05
C LEU A 805 11.74 -40.26 -56.96
N TRP A 806 10.86 -39.31 -56.61
CA TRP A 806 9.41 -39.53 -56.58
C TRP A 806 8.86 -39.91 -57.97
N ASP A 807 9.22 -39.19 -59.05
CA ASP A 807 8.76 -39.51 -60.40
C ASP A 807 9.25 -40.90 -60.84
N SER A 808 10.51 -41.23 -60.59
CA SER A 808 11.06 -42.57 -60.85
C SER A 808 10.28 -43.67 -60.13
N LYS A 809 9.96 -43.48 -58.84
CA LYS A 809 9.22 -44.46 -58.03
C LYS A 809 7.73 -44.53 -58.38
N MET A 810 7.11 -43.42 -58.76
CA MET A 810 5.73 -43.40 -59.25
C MET A 810 5.60 -44.05 -60.64
N ARG A 811 6.59 -43.88 -61.52
CA ARG A 811 6.67 -44.61 -62.80
C ARG A 811 6.88 -46.11 -62.57
N GLN A 812 7.69 -46.50 -61.58
CA GLN A 812 7.84 -47.89 -61.17
C GLN A 812 6.49 -48.45 -60.69
N ALA A 813 5.83 -47.80 -59.74
CA ALA A 813 4.51 -48.21 -59.23
C ALA A 813 3.42 -48.28 -60.32
N LEU A 814 3.50 -47.42 -61.34
CA LEU A 814 2.63 -47.45 -62.50
C LEU A 814 2.92 -48.66 -63.42
N SER A 815 4.20 -48.99 -63.62
CA SER A 815 4.62 -50.22 -64.31
C SER A 815 4.21 -51.49 -63.55
N ASP A 816 4.19 -51.42 -62.22
CA ASP A 816 3.73 -52.49 -61.33
C ASP A 816 2.18 -52.56 -61.24
N GLY A 817 1.46 -51.73 -62.01
CA GLY A 817 0.00 -51.79 -62.16
C GLY A 817 -0.82 -51.14 -61.03
N HIS A 818 -0.21 -50.29 -60.20
CA HIS A 818 -0.89 -49.73 -59.02
C HIS A 818 -2.03 -48.75 -59.41
N PRO A 819 -3.28 -48.98 -58.98
CA PRO A 819 -4.46 -48.29 -59.53
C PRO A 819 -4.53 -46.79 -59.22
N ALA A 820 -3.93 -46.34 -58.12
CA ALA A 820 -3.87 -44.92 -57.76
C ALA A 820 -2.69 -44.17 -58.43
N ALA A 821 -1.66 -44.90 -58.92
CA ALA A 821 -0.45 -44.27 -59.45
C ALA A 821 -0.70 -43.32 -60.65
N PRO A 822 -1.61 -43.58 -61.61
CA PRO A 822 -1.87 -42.65 -62.71
C PRO A 822 -2.35 -41.28 -62.24
N GLN A 823 -3.26 -41.25 -61.26
CA GLN A 823 -3.87 -40.01 -60.78
C GLN A 823 -2.88 -39.21 -59.93
N ILE A 824 -2.17 -39.86 -59.01
CA ILE A 824 -1.16 -39.21 -58.17
C ILE A 824 0.01 -38.67 -59.02
N LEU A 825 0.43 -39.40 -60.05
CA LEU A 825 1.43 -38.94 -61.03
C LEU A 825 0.92 -37.69 -61.77
N LEU A 826 -0.31 -37.73 -62.28
CA LEU A 826 -0.93 -36.61 -62.99
C LEU A 826 -1.07 -35.36 -62.10
N ASP A 827 -1.51 -35.52 -60.86
CA ASP A 827 -1.68 -34.42 -59.91
C ASP A 827 -0.33 -33.79 -59.53
N GLY A 828 0.70 -34.61 -59.27
CA GLY A 828 2.06 -34.12 -58.99
C GLY A 828 2.70 -33.39 -60.16
N TRP A 829 2.54 -33.90 -61.39
CA TRP A 829 3.00 -33.20 -62.61
C TRP A 829 2.20 -31.91 -62.88
N THR A 830 0.89 -31.90 -62.59
CA THR A 830 0.03 -30.71 -62.74
C THR A 830 0.41 -29.62 -61.72
N ALA A 831 0.71 -30.01 -60.48
CA ALA A 831 1.26 -29.11 -59.48
C ALA A 831 2.62 -28.56 -59.93
N TYR A 832 3.56 -29.43 -60.31
CA TYR A 832 4.89 -29.04 -60.81
C TYR A 832 4.80 -28.06 -62.01
N ALA A 833 3.86 -28.28 -62.93
CA ALA A 833 3.60 -27.38 -64.05
C ALA A 833 3.08 -26.01 -63.58
N SER A 834 2.09 -25.98 -62.68
CA SER A 834 1.48 -24.76 -62.14
C SER A 834 2.51 -23.87 -61.42
N VAL A 835 3.40 -24.50 -60.65
CA VAL A 835 4.51 -23.84 -59.95
C VAL A 835 5.47 -23.13 -60.91
N ASN A 836 5.79 -23.77 -62.04
CA ASN A 836 6.66 -23.18 -63.06
C ASN A 836 5.97 -22.07 -63.87
N ALA A 837 4.63 -22.10 -63.99
CA ALA A 837 3.84 -21.05 -64.65
C ALA A 837 3.81 -19.74 -63.82
N VAL A 838 3.55 -19.82 -62.51
CA VAL A 838 3.57 -18.65 -61.60
C VAL A 838 4.93 -17.93 -61.64
N ARG A 839 6.02 -18.69 -61.80
CA ARG A 839 7.37 -18.14 -61.97
C ARG A 839 7.54 -17.29 -63.24
N LEU A 840 6.77 -17.57 -64.29
CA LEU A 840 6.74 -16.79 -65.53
C LEU A 840 5.99 -15.46 -65.33
N GLU A 841 4.90 -15.49 -64.56
CA GLU A 841 4.10 -14.30 -64.20
C GLU A 841 4.78 -13.39 -63.15
N ALA A 842 5.77 -13.90 -62.43
CA ALA A 842 6.62 -13.12 -61.54
C ALA A 842 7.86 -12.51 -62.23
N ALA A 843 8.19 -12.90 -63.46
CA ALA A 843 9.36 -12.40 -64.18
C ALA A 843 9.17 -10.94 -64.65
N PRO A 844 10.22 -10.09 -64.66
CA PRO A 844 10.11 -8.71 -65.15
C PRO A 844 9.53 -8.62 -66.56
N GLU A 845 8.74 -7.58 -66.83
CA GLU A 845 8.00 -7.40 -68.09
C GLU A 845 8.93 -7.39 -69.32
N SER A 846 10.10 -6.77 -69.19
CA SER A 846 11.18 -6.78 -70.20
C SER A 846 11.76 -8.17 -70.53
N VAL A 847 11.61 -9.15 -69.63
CA VAL A 847 11.97 -10.56 -69.87
C VAL A 847 10.81 -11.31 -70.51
N ARG A 848 9.57 -11.01 -70.12
CA ARG A 848 8.35 -11.61 -70.72
C ARG A 848 8.15 -11.24 -72.19
N ASP A 849 8.56 -10.04 -72.60
CA ASP A 849 8.34 -9.55 -73.98
C ASP A 849 9.51 -9.76 -74.94
N ALA A 850 10.67 -10.21 -74.44
CA ALA A 850 11.79 -10.57 -75.29
C ALA A 850 11.41 -11.76 -76.22
N PRO A 851 11.40 -11.60 -77.56
CA PRO A 851 10.96 -12.66 -78.47
C PRO A 851 11.76 -13.95 -78.30
N ARG A 852 13.08 -13.83 -78.04
CA ARG A 852 13.97 -14.95 -77.74
C ARG A 852 13.65 -15.67 -76.43
N PHE A 853 13.08 -15.01 -75.42
CA PHE A 853 12.68 -15.66 -74.17
C PHE A 853 11.36 -16.40 -74.34
N ARG A 854 10.37 -15.81 -75.02
CA ARG A 854 9.14 -16.53 -75.41
C ARG A 854 9.44 -17.75 -76.29
N ASP A 855 10.38 -17.63 -77.23
CA ASP A 855 10.84 -18.75 -78.07
C ASP A 855 11.64 -19.80 -77.29
N ALA A 856 12.55 -19.38 -76.39
CA ALA A 856 13.32 -20.30 -75.56
C ALA A 856 12.42 -21.06 -74.58
N TRP A 857 11.41 -20.40 -74.00
CA TRP A 857 10.45 -21.04 -73.10
C TRP A 857 9.49 -21.95 -73.87
N ARG A 858 8.97 -21.53 -75.04
CA ARG A 858 8.25 -22.44 -75.97
C ARG A 858 9.11 -23.64 -76.37
N LYS A 859 10.39 -23.47 -76.67
CA LYS A 859 11.32 -24.57 -77.01
C LYS A 859 11.72 -25.41 -75.79
N SER A 860 11.70 -24.87 -74.57
CA SER A 860 11.94 -25.65 -73.35
C SER A 860 10.73 -26.45 -72.90
N TRP A 861 9.51 -25.95 -73.13
CA TRP A 861 8.27 -26.53 -72.58
C TRP A 861 7.41 -27.27 -73.62
N MET A 862 7.41 -26.83 -74.89
CA MET A 862 6.86 -27.58 -76.03
C MET A 862 7.92 -28.28 -76.90
N GLY A 863 9.18 -27.81 -76.86
CA GLY A 863 10.29 -28.37 -77.63
C GLY A 863 11.03 -29.53 -76.94
N GLN A 864 10.93 -29.68 -75.61
CA GLN A 864 10.87 -31.03 -75.06
C GLN A 864 9.55 -31.64 -75.54
N ARG A 865 9.63 -32.45 -76.60
CA ARG A 865 8.56 -33.39 -76.92
C ARG A 865 8.28 -34.15 -75.63
N TRP A 866 7.03 -34.08 -75.14
CA TRP A 866 6.50 -35.07 -74.20
C TRP A 866 7.03 -36.43 -74.63
N ASP A 867 7.78 -37.09 -73.76
CA ASP A 867 8.48 -38.31 -74.14
C ASP A 867 7.46 -39.32 -74.72
N PRO A 868 7.84 -40.14 -75.72
CA PRO A 868 6.90 -41.06 -76.37
C PRO A 868 6.04 -41.86 -75.38
N TRP A 869 6.60 -42.22 -74.22
CA TRP A 869 5.90 -42.87 -73.12
C TRP A 869 4.79 -42.01 -72.53
N THR A 870 5.05 -40.75 -72.13
CA THR A 870 4.02 -39.87 -71.54
C THR A 870 2.89 -39.55 -72.54
N ARG A 871 3.19 -39.44 -73.84
CA ARG A 871 2.14 -39.33 -74.87
C ARG A 871 1.34 -40.60 -75.02
N HIS A 872 2.01 -41.75 -75.09
CA HIS A 872 1.35 -43.05 -75.20
C HIS A 872 0.43 -43.31 -74.00
N LEU A 873 0.85 -42.91 -72.80
CA LEU A 873 0.09 -43.10 -71.58
C LEU A 873 -1.16 -42.19 -71.52
N LEU A 874 -1.05 -40.91 -71.88
CA LEU A 874 -2.23 -40.04 -72.05
C LEU A 874 -3.19 -40.52 -73.15
N GLN A 875 -2.67 -41.14 -74.23
CA GLN A 875 -3.49 -41.72 -75.28
C GLN A 875 -4.19 -43.01 -74.81
N GLN A 876 -3.51 -43.90 -74.07
CA GLN A 876 -4.12 -45.09 -73.49
C GLN A 876 -5.16 -44.77 -72.42
N MET A 877 -4.99 -43.69 -71.65
CA MET A 877 -5.97 -43.26 -70.65
C MET A 877 -7.30 -42.77 -71.25
N ASN A 878 -7.39 -42.55 -72.58
CA ASN A 878 -8.61 -42.28 -73.33
C ASN A 878 -9.53 -41.16 -72.74
N ARG A 879 -8.92 -40.11 -72.17
CA ARG A 879 -9.60 -38.98 -71.51
C ARG A 879 -9.19 -37.64 -72.13
N PRO A 880 -9.64 -37.32 -73.36
CA PRO A 880 -9.31 -36.06 -74.03
C PRO A 880 -9.87 -34.82 -73.28
N ASP A 881 -10.84 -35.00 -72.39
CA ASP A 881 -11.38 -33.95 -71.51
C ASP A 881 -10.31 -33.36 -70.56
N LEU A 882 -9.32 -34.15 -70.15
CA LEU A 882 -8.22 -33.67 -69.29
C LEU A 882 -7.22 -32.82 -70.06
N ILE A 883 -6.87 -33.19 -71.29
CA ILE A 883 -6.01 -32.38 -72.17
C ILE A 883 -6.71 -31.04 -72.48
N GLY A 884 -8.03 -31.09 -72.76
CA GLY A 884 -8.86 -29.90 -72.92
C GLY A 884 -8.79 -28.96 -71.72
N LYS A 885 -9.04 -29.46 -70.50
CA LYS A 885 -9.02 -28.66 -69.26
C LYS A 885 -7.66 -28.01 -68.96
N VAL A 886 -6.55 -28.69 -69.27
CA VAL A 886 -5.20 -28.10 -69.12
C VAL A 886 -4.98 -26.95 -70.10
N ILE A 887 -5.40 -27.11 -71.37
CA ILE A 887 -5.27 -26.06 -72.40
C ILE A 887 -6.23 -24.88 -72.15
N GLU A 888 -7.45 -25.16 -71.69
CA GLU A 888 -8.50 -24.18 -71.39
C GLU A 888 -8.10 -23.29 -70.20
N LYS A 889 -7.59 -23.90 -69.12
CA LYS A 889 -7.09 -23.17 -67.94
C LYS A 889 -5.79 -22.39 -68.22
N TRP A 890 -4.99 -22.84 -69.18
CA TRP A 890 -3.84 -22.07 -69.69
C TRP A 890 -4.29 -20.87 -70.54
N SER A 891 -5.35 -21.04 -71.33
CA SER A 891 -5.91 -19.97 -72.18
C SER A 891 -6.63 -18.88 -71.38
N SER A 892 -7.29 -19.22 -70.27
CA SER A 892 -7.95 -18.24 -69.40
C SER A 892 -6.99 -17.26 -68.70
N LEU A 893 -5.70 -17.64 -68.55
CA LEU A 893 -4.67 -16.82 -67.91
C LEU A 893 -4.04 -15.76 -68.85
N HIS A 894 -4.43 -15.67 -70.12
CA HIS A 894 -3.83 -14.73 -71.09
C HIS A 894 -4.79 -13.71 -71.69
N SER A 895 -6.08 -13.75 -71.33
CA SER A 895 -7.12 -12.91 -71.96
C SER A 895 -7.58 -11.69 -71.12
N ALA A 896 -6.97 -11.45 -69.95
CA ALA A 896 -7.32 -10.35 -69.05
C ALA A 896 -6.12 -9.41 -68.82
N GLY A 897 -6.04 -8.32 -69.60
CA GLY A 897 -4.87 -7.44 -69.56
C GLY A 897 -4.97 -6.16 -70.38
N ALA A 898 -6.06 -5.40 -70.26
CA ALA A 898 -6.18 -4.07 -70.86
C ALA A 898 -7.17 -3.16 -70.11
N GLU A 899 -6.72 -2.55 -68.99
CA GLU A 899 -7.11 -1.20 -68.53
C GLU A 899 -6.38 -0.87 -67.23
N SER A 900 -5.75 0.31 -67.13
CA SER A 900 -5.10 0.80 -65.90
C SER A 900 -5.70 2.12 -65.43
N PRO A 901 -6.08 2.25 -64.14
CA PRO A 901 -6.24 3.53 -63.48
C PRO A 901 -4.95 3.95 -62.75
N LYS A 902 -4.74 5.27 -62.66
CA LYS A 902 -3.59 5.93 -61.99
C LYS A 902 -3.55 5.69 -60.48
N PRO A 903 -2.38 5.82 -59.81
CA PRO A 903 -2.28 5.70 -58.37
C PRO A 903 -2.92 6.89 -57.65
N ALA A 904 -3.82 6.60 -56.71
CA ALA A 904 -4.29 7.57 -55.73
C ALA A 904 -3.46 7.44 -54.44
N THR A 905 -2.70 8.49 -54.12
CA THR A 905 -2.05 8.64 -52.81
C THR A 905 -3.10 8.86 -51.72
N GLN A 906 -3.17 7.97 -50.73
CA GLN A 906 -3.64 8.27 -49.38
C GLN A 906 -2.88 7.41 -48.37
N GLY A 907 -2.36 8.03 -47.32
CA GLY A 907 -1.57 7.35 -46.28
C GLY A 907 -2.45 6.78 -45.18
N ILE A 908 -2.03 5.66 -44.60
CA ILE A 908 -2.56 5.14 -43.33
C ILE A 908 -1.42 5.00 -42.34
N THR A 909 -1.59 5.64 -41.19
CA THR A 909 -0.69 5.57 -40.04
C THR A 909 -0.93 4.31 -39.22
N GLY A 910 0.15 3.67 -38.77
CA GLY A 910 0.12 2.70 -37.67
C GLY A 910 -0.36 1.30 -38.05
N ALA A 911 0.59 0.43 -38.40
CA ALA A 911 0.38 -1.02 -38.43
C ALA A 911 1.11 -1.66 -37.24
N GLU A 912 0.44 -2.56 -36.54
CA GLU A 912 1.02 -3.34 -35.43
C GLU A 912 2.06 -4.35 -35.95
N LEU A 913 3.08 -4.63 -35.15
CA LEU A 913 4.14 -5.58 -35.52
C LEU A 913 3.62 -7.03 -35.48
N PRO A 914 4.05 -7.91 -36.41
CA PRO A 914 3.60 -9.30 -36.46
C PRO A 914 3.88 -10.10 -35.17
N PRO A 915 3.09 -11.15 -34.86
CA PRO A 915 3.21 -11.94 -33.63
C PRO A 915 4.61 -12.54 -33.39
N GLU A 916 5.34 -12.87 -34.45
CA GLU A 916 6.70 -13.42 -34.38
C GLU A 916 7.73 -12.44 -33.77
N CYS A 917 7.51 -11.13 -33.95
CA CYS A 917 8.32 -10.11 -33.28
C CYS A 917 8.06 -10.09 -31.77
N ALA A 918 6.85 -10.41 -31.31
CA ALA A 918 6.48 -10.37 -29.90
C ALA A 918 7.08 -11.53 -29.08
N ALA A 919 7.20 -12.72 -29.67
CA ALA A 919 7.86 -13.87 -29.04
C ALA A 919 9.37 -13.61 -28.85
N ASN A 920 10.05 -13.17 -29.91
CA ASN A 920 11.46 -12.78 -29.86
C ASN A 920 11.71 -11.59 -28.91
N ALA A 921 10.79 -10.62 -28.82
CA ALA A 921 10.88 -9.53 -27.86
C ALA A 921 10.78 -10.01 -26.39
N LYS A 922 9.96 -11.02 -26.07
CA LYS A 922 9.87 -11.59 -24.71
C LYS A 922 11.17 -12.30 -24.31
N LEU A 923 11.72 -13.13 -25.19
CA LEU A 923 13.01 -13.81 -24.99
C LEU A 923 14.15 -12.80 -24.82
N ARG A 924 14.26 -11.82 -25.72
CA ARG A 924 15.25 -10.73 -25.63
C ARG A 924 15.16 -9.95 -24.32
N ARG A 925 13.95 -9.65 -23.81
CA ARG A 925 13.72 -8.98 -22.51
C ARG A 925 14.02 -9.86 -21.29
N ALA A 926 14.03 -11.19 -21.43
CA ALA A 926 14.44 -12.11 -20.36
C ALA A 926 15.98 -12.17 -20.30
N GLU A 927 16.64 -12.31 -21.44
CA GLU A 927 18.11 -12.27 -21.53
C GLU A 927 18.68 -10.89 -21.14
N GLU A 928 18.05 -9.80 -21.56
CA GLU A 928 18.39 -8.42 -21.14
C GLU A 928 18.39 -8.30 -19.60
N ARG A 929 17.37 -8.84 -18.93
CA ARG A 929 17.30 -8.81 -17.46
C ARG A 929 18.36 -9.70 -16.80
N ARG A 930 18.60 -10.90 -17.34
CA ARG A 930 19.65 -11.81 -16.84
C ARG A 930 21.04 -11.17 -16.94
N TRP A 931 21.40 -10.65 -18.10
CA TRP A 931 22.70 -10.00 -18.32
C TRP A 931 22.86 -8.71 -17.52
N ARG A 932 21.77 -7.97 -17.26
CA ARG A 932 21.81 -6.78 -16.41
C ARG A 932 22.27 -7.10 -14.99
N GLY A 933 21.76 -8.17 -14.38
CA GLY A 933 22.21 -8.63 -13.06
C GLY A 933 23.68 -9.05 -13.08
N ILE A 934 24.06 -9.89 -14.05
CA ILE A 934 25.44 -10.37 -14.21
C ILE A 934 26.44 -9.20 -14.38
N ILE A 935 26.11 -8.17 -15.17
CA ILE A 935 26.98 -6.98 -15.35
C ILE A 935 27.05 -6.13 -14.08
N GLN A 936 25.96 -6.08 -13.30
CA GLN A 936 25.92 -5.32 -12.05
C GLN A 936 26.74 -5.98 -10.93
N GLU A 937 26.80 -7.31 -10.91
CA GLU A 937 27.65 -8.09 -9.99
C GLU A 937 29.10 -8.19 -10.49
N ASN A 938 29.31 -8.34 -11.80
CA ASN A 938 30.62 -8.46 -12.42
C ASN A 938 30.65 -7.78 -13.80
N PRO A 939 31.06 -6.49 -13.90
CA PRO A 939 31.07 -5.77 -15.18
C PRO A 939 32.07 -6.35 -16.18
N ARG A 940 33.11 -7.08 -15.71
CA ARG A 940 34.09 -7.76 -16.58
C ARG A 940 33.50 -8.97 -17.30
N ALA A 941 32.26 -9.38 -16.97
CA ALA A 941 31.51 -10.39 -17.72
C ALA A 941 30.89 -9.86 -19.04
N PHE A 942 30.95 -8.54 -19.31
CA PHE A 942 30.39 -7.94 -20.54
C PHE A 942 30.82 -8.60 -21.87
N PRO A 943 32.06 -9.11 -22.05
CA PRO A 943 32.47 -9.81 -23.27
C PRO A 943 31.69 -11.12 -23.50
N ARG A 944 31.08 -11.69 -22.46
CA ARG A 944 30.22 -12.88 -22.57
C ARG A 944 28.78 -12.54 -22.98
N VAL A 945 28.40 -11.26 -22.99
CA VAL A 945 27.09 -10.81 -23.49
C VAL A 945 26.99 -11.12 -25.00
N PRO A 946 25.88 -11.75 -25.47
CA PRO A 946 25.63 -12.01 -26.88
C PRO A 946 25.79 -10.75 -27.74
N ARG A 947 26.40 -10.87 -28.92
CA ARG A 947 26.67 -9.72 -29.82
C ARG A 947 25.41 -8.89 -30.12
N SER A 948 24.24 -9.53 -30.20
CA SER A 948 22.91 -8.91 -30.38
C SER A 948 22.43 -8.02 -29.21
N LEU A 949 23.03 -8.17 -28.03
CA LEU A 949 22.68 -7.43 -26.81
C LEU A 949 23.76 -6.42 -26.39
N ARG A 950 24.99 -6.50 -26.90
CA ARG A 950 26.08 -5.56 -26.54
C ARG A 950 25.77 -4.10 -26.89
N GLY A 951 24.93 -3.86 -27.90
CA GLY A 951 24.42 -2.53 -28.25
C GLY A 951 23.18 -2.06 -27.49
N ASP A 952 22.67 -2.84 -26.52
CA ASP A 952 21.46 -2.45 -25.78
C ASP A 952 21.71 -1.24 -24.86
N PRO A 953 20.94 -0.15 -24.98
CA PRO A 953 21.17 1.06 -24.19
C PRO A 953 21.13 0.86 -22.67
N LYS A 954 20.36 -0.11 -22.17
CA LYS A 954 20.19 -0.34 -20.72
C LYS A 954 21.32 -1.20 -20.15
N LEU A 955 21.81 -2.19 -20.92
CA LEU A 955 23.01 -2.95 -20.55
C LEU A 955 24.24 -2.03 -20.54
N LEU A 956 24.39 -1.18 -21.56
CA LEU A 956 25.44 -0.15 -21.60
C LEU A 956 25.30 0.88 -20.48
N ALA A 957 24.08 1.30 -20.12
CA ALA A 957 23.87 2.20 -18.98
C ALA A 957 24.32 1.57 -17.65
N ASN A 958 24.00 0.28 -17.39
CA ASN A 958 24.48 -0.43 -16.21
C ASN A 958 26.01 -0.59 -16.20
N LEU A 959 26.61 -1.00 -17.33
CA LEU A 959 28.06 -1.11 -17.48
C LEU A 959 28.76 0.22 -17.15
N ARG A 960 28.24 1.32 -17.70
CA ARG A 960 28.76 2.69 -17.46
C ARG A 960 28.57 3.16 -16.02
N ALA A 961 27.50 2.73 -15.34
CA ALA A 961 27.24 3.08 -13.95
C ALA A 961 28.23 2.38 -12.97
N VAL A 962 28.67 1.16 -13.29
CA VAL A 962 29.63 0.41 -12.46
C VAL A 962 31.07 0.79 -12.79
N LEU A 963 31.49 0.71 -14.06
CA LEU A 963 32.89 0.97 -14.45
C LEU A 963 33.23 2.47 -14.52
N GLY A 964 32.25 3.34 -14.74
CA GLY A 964 32.47 4.78 -14.86
C GLY A 964 33.13 5.40 -13.61
N PRO A 965 32.65 5.12 -12.39
CA PRO A 965 33.33 5.50 -11.15
C PRO A 965 34.72 4.84 -11.00
N GLU A 966 34.83 3.54 -11.27
CA GLU A 966 36.07 2.76 -11.09
C GLU A 966 37.23 3.34 -11.95
N ILE A 967 36.96 3.63 -13.23
CA ILE A 967 37.90 4.26 -14.17
C ILE A 967 38.29 5.69 -13.73
N ARG A 968 37.40 6.43 -13.04
CA ARG A 968 37.75 7.76 -12.50
C ARG A 968 38.64 7.67 -11.27
N SER A 969 38.42 6.69 -10.40
CA SER A 969 39.24 6.49 -9.20
C SER A 969 40.60 5.86 -9.51
N ASN A 970 40.68 5.03 -10.56
CA ASN A 970 41.92 4.39 -11.00
C ASN A 970 41.93 4.25 -12.53
N PRO A 971 42.55 5.19 -13.27
CA PRO A 971 42.63 5.13 -14.73
C PRO A 971 43.30 3.86 -15.26
N LEU A 972 44.29 3.31 -14.53
CA LEU A 972 45.08 2.14 -14.95
C LEU A 972 44.24 0.87 -15.15
N ILE A 973 43.03 0.78 -14.56
CA ILE A 973 42.17 -0.37 -14.83
C ILE A 973 41.76 -0.46 -16.30
N TRP A 974 41.79 0.67 -17.04
CA TRP A 974 41.39 0.74 -18.43
C TRP A 974 42.12 -0.29 -19.30
N GLU A 975 43.43 -0.46 -19.12
CA GLU A 975 44.21 -1.45 -19.87
C GLU A 975 43.92 -2.91 -19.47
N THR A 976 43.28 -3.13 -18.32
CA THR A 976 42.81 -4.45 -17.90
C THR A 976 41.39 -4.78 -18.41
N LEU A 977 40.72 -3.84 -19.10
CA LEU A 977 39.38 -4.05 -19.66
C LEU A 977 39.44 -4.64 -21.07
N ASP A 978 38.56 -5.60 -21.31
CA ASP A 978 38.34 -6.23 -22.61
C ASP A 978 38.02 -5.19 -23.71
N GLU A 979 38.45 -5.46 -24.93
CA GLU A 979 38.26 -4.59 -26.09
C GLU A 979 36.78 -4.23 -26.33
N ALA A 980 35.84 -5.15 -26.08
CA ALA A 980 34.40 -4.91 -26.20
C ALA A 980 33.86 -3.90 -25.15
N ILE A 981 34.56 -3.71 -24.03
CA ILE A 981 34.28 -2.66 -23.04
C ILE A 981 34.99 -1.37 -23.45
N ARG A 982 36.25 -1.46 -23.89
CA ARG A 982 37.04 -0.30 -24.35
C ARG A 982 36.46 0.37 -25.60
N ALA A 983 35.62 -0.32 -26.37
CA ALA A 983 34.85 0.23 -27.49
C ALA A 983 33.72 1.19 -27.07
N ASP A 984 33.31 1.26 -25.79
CA ASP A 984 32.26 2.17 -25.36
C ASP A 984 32.72 3.64 -25.32
N ALA A 985 32.19 4.46 -26.23
CA ALA A 985 32.57 5.86 -26.37
C ALA A 985 32.35 6.72 -25.11
N CYS A 986 31.42 6.36 -24.22
CA CYS A 986 31.25 7.06 -22.95
C CYS A 986 32.34 6.70 -21.96
N LEU A 987 32.69 5.41 -21.82
CA LEU A 987 33.80 4.99 -20.96
C LEU A 987 35.16 5.49 -21.48
N GLN A 988 35.40 5.50 -22.80
CA GLN A 988 36.57 6.15 -23.41
C GLN A 988 36.67 7.63 -23.05
N ARG A 989 35.54 8.34 -22.98
CA ARG A 989 35.50 9.75 -22.57
C ARG A 989 35.78 9.91 -21.08
N VAL A 990 35.31 8.99 -20.24
CA VAL A 990 35.62 8.96 -18.81
C VAL A 990 37.11 8.72 -18.57
N HIS A 991 37.71 7.74 -19.24
CA HIS A 991 39.15 7.47 -19.17
C HIS A 991 39.98 8.71 -19.58
N ARG A 992 39.69 9.31 -20.74
CA ARG A 992 40.34 10.55 -21.21
C ARG A 992 40.18 11.76 -20.29
N ILE A 993 39.12 11.80 -19.47
CA ILE A 993 38.95 12.85 -18.45
C ILE A 993 39.80 12.53 -17.22
N ALA A 994 39.83 11.27 -16.79
CA ALA A 994 40.55 10.84 -15.59
C ALA A 994 42.09 10.91 -15.76
N THR A 995 42.62 10.61 -16.95
CA THR A 995 44.06 10.75 -17.26
C THR A 995 44.50 12.20 -17.49
N ARG A 996 43.58 13.12 -17.79
CA ARG A 996 43.92 14.51 -18.17
C ARG A 996 44.56 15.34 -17.05
N GLY A 997 44.48 14.88 -15.80
CA GLY A 997 45.04 15.54 -14.62
C GLY A 997 46.38 15.01 -14.13
N ASN A 998 46.94 13.97 -14.76
CA ASN A 998 48.20 13.35 -14.32
C ASN A 998 49.17 13.20 -15.51
N PRO A 999 50.14 14.13 -15.69
CA PRO A 999 51.01 14.15 -16.86
C PRO A 999 51.99 12.97 -16.91
N ASP A 1000 52.35 12.37 -15.77
CA ASP A 1000 53.26 11.23 -15.73
C ASP A 1000 52.61 9.98 -16.34
N LEU A 1001 51.31 9.76 -16.09
CA LEU A 1001 50.51 8.73 -16.77
C LEU A 1001 50.29 9.01 -18.27
N ALA A 1002 50.50 10.25 -18.73
CA ALA A 1002 50.45 10.58 -20.16
C ALA A 1002 51.81 10.39 -20.85
N ALA A 1003 52.91 10.29 -20.10
CA ALA A 1003 54.26 10.12 -20.64
C ALA A 1003 54.57 8.68 -21.06
N GLU A 1004 54.06 7.67 -20.33
CA GLU A 1004 54.27 6.24 -20.65
C GLU A 1004 53.52 5.76 -21.91
N PHE A 1005 52.53 6.52 -22.40
CA PHE A 1005 51.62 6.08 -23.47
C PHE A 1005 51.88 6.71 -24.85
N LYS A 1006 53.13 7.10 -25.15
CA LYS A 1006 53.55 7.41 -26.53
C LYS A 1006 54.03 6.15 -27.25
N VAL A 1007 53.11 5.50 -27.96
CA VAL A 1007 53.40 4.52 -29.02
C VAL A 1007 53.13 5.19 -30.39
N PRO A 1008 53.90 4.93 -31.47
CA PRO A 1008 53.97 5.83 -32.63
C PRO A 1008 52.73 5.82 -33.54
N GLU A 1009 52.50 6.96 -34.22
CA GLU A 1009 51.59 7.02 -35.38
C GLU A 1009 52.18 6.27 -36.58
N ALA A 1010 51.53 5.19 -37.03
CA ALA A 1010 51.65 4.66 -38.39
C ALA A 1010 50.47 3.70 -38.73
N ALA A 1011 49.92 3.86 -39.94
CA ALA A 1011 48.87 3.06 -40.61
C ALA A 1011 47.45 3.12 -40.01
#